data_AF-A0A6P8H147-F1
#
_entry.id   AF-A0A6P8H147-F1
#
_cell.length_a   1.000
_cell.length_b   1.000
_cell.length_c   1.000
_cell.angle_alpha   90.00
_cell.angle_beta   90.00
_cell.angle_gamma   90.00
#
_symmetry.space_group_name_H-M   'P 1'
#
loop_
_entity.id
_entity.type
_entity.pdbx_description
1 polymer ?
#
loop_
_entity_poly.entity_id
_entity_poly.type
_entity_poly.pdbx_seq_one_letter_code
_entity_poly.pdbx_strand_id
1 'polypeptide(L)'
;MEKKKDYSSEEQGGDRKRKSPTICGTNYPVSIGFIVVNEFCERFSYYGMKAVLTLYFIHYLKWDKDLSTAVYHAFSSLCYFTPVLGALIADSWLGKFKTIIYLSIVYVIGHVVKSVGAIPDVGDNTVHIVLSMAGLILIAFGTGGIKPCVAAFGGDQFEEEHTDERRKFFSIFYMSINAGSVLSTVITPILRSDVQCFGSDCYALAFGVPAVLMIIALVVFIAGSGLYKNSPPEGNVLLQVCKCIGCAIRNWGRSSKHQPKREHWLDWAEEKYPKRLISEIKMVLRVLVLYIPLPMFWALFDQQGSRWTLQSTRMNMDFGAFVLKPDQMQMLNALLILIFIPIFDMGVYPLIGMCKIKVTPLRKMATGMIFAALAFGAATIVERSVIETVVDPPPASTSLLQVLNLAEGNISLDVQGHTGLFPQPIKSYEDPVEYQRLQLNGFKQALTVTLTVNGENHHCVKTFTEEEAYTLIINDDALGVHCTLVKDNIQKSENGEAHLRFINTLQEDFNITVGAKRFHVPVGVGVSNGEFVDRELYSNVKCEGSSRNLSLDIGLLDFGASYSIILKGNVDVTKLEDVRANNVHIAWQVPQYVLLTAGEVMFSITGLEFSYSQAPANMKSVLQAGWLMTVAFGNVIVLIVAEGAGMEQWMEFLLFAGLLVAVCIIFSIMAYFYTYVDPDHLDKMYKDDAGEETEDDLQKSHTDGVNMRTIGESDGKSTKM
;
A
#
# COMPACT_ATOMS: atom_id res chain seq x y z
N MET A 1 -53.99 22.07 -52.79
CA MET A 1 -54.17 20.79 -53.51
C MET A 1 -52.90 20.58 -54.31
N GLU A 2 -51.92 19.86 -53.74
CA GLU A 2 -50.89 19.09 -54.46
C GLU A 2 -49.95 18.48 -53.42
N LYS A 3 -50.01 17.15 -53.33
CA LYS A 3 -49.18 16.30 -52.47
C LYS A 3 -47.81 16.12 -53.12
N LYS A 4 -46.73 16.49 -52.44
CA LYS A 4 -45.41 15.92 -52.72
C LYS A 4 -45.35 14.51 -52.12
N LYS A 5 -45.25 13.51 -52.99
CA LYS A 5 -44.89 12.13 -52.65
C LYS A 5 -43.37 12.10 -52.43
N ASP A 6 -42.94 11.88 -51.20
CA ASP A 6 -41.61 11.33 -50.95
C ASP A 6 -41.72 9.80 -50.96
N TYR A 7 -40.89 9.19 -51.80
CA TYR A 7 -40.74 7.75 -51.94
C TYR A 7 -40.04 7.20 -50.69
N SER A 8 -40.80 6.51 -49.84
CA SER A 8 -40.25 5.58 -48.85
C SER A 8 -39.93 4.26 -49.54
N SER A 9 -38.65 3.98 -49.76
CA SER A 9 -38.17 2.64 -50.12
C SER A 9 -38.02 1.82 -48.84
N GLU A 10 -38.97 0.91 -48.61
CA GLU A 10 -38.80 -0.22 -47.72
C GLU A 10 -37.79 -1.19 -48.34
N GLU A 11 -36.63 -1.36 -47.72
CA GLU A 11 -35.87 -2.61 -47.77
C GLU A 11 -35.67 -3.11 -46.33
N GLN A 12 -36.52 -4.06 -45.95
CA GLN A 12 -36.31 -4.93 -44.80
C GLN A 12 -35.36 -6.06 -45.21
N GLY A 13 -34.24 -6.22 -44.49
CA GLY A 13 -33.38 -7.40 -44.64
C GLY A 13 -31.98 -7.23 -44.06
N GLY A 14 -31.84 -7.12 -42.74
CA GLY A 14 -30.53 -7.15 -42.08
C GLY A 14 -30.62 -6.87 -40.58
N ASP A 15 -30.42 -7.91 -39.76
CA ASP A 15 -30.29 -7.95 -38.30
C ASP A 15 -30.88 -6.81 -37.46
N ARG A 16 -32.01 -7.09 -36.77
CA ARG A 16 -32.42 -6.31 -35.59
C ARG A 16 -31.34 -6.46 -34.50
N LYS A 17 -30.35 -5.57 -34.48
CA LYS A 17 -29.48 -5.37 -33.30
C LYS A 17 -30.41 -5.12 -32.10
N ARG A 18 -30.45 -6.08 -31.17
CA ARG A 18 -31.17 -5.97 -29.90
C ARG A 18 -30.65 -4.72 -29.19
N LYS A 19 -31.43 -3.63 -29.18
CA LYS A 19 -31.08 -2.44 -28.40
C LYS A 19 -31.05 -2.85 -26.93
N SER A 20 -29.93 -2.62 -26.27
CA SER A 20 -29.77 -2.83 -24.84
C SER A 20 -30.83 -1.99 -24.10
N PRO A 21 -31.53 -2.54 -23.10
CA PRO A 21 -32.49 -1.78 -22.33
C PRO A 21 -31.78 -0.62 -21.63
N THR A 22 -32.36 0.57 -21.69
CA THR A 22 -31.81 1.78 -21.07
C THR A 22 -32.50 2.11 -19.75
N ILE A 23 -31.79 2.76 -18.85
CA ILE A 23 -32.29 3.15 -17.53
C ILE A 23 -33.31 4.29 -17.70
N CYS A 24 -34.59 3.99 -17.49
CA CYS A 24 -35.70 4.93 -17.27
C CYS A 24 -35.58 6.30 -18.00
N GLY A 25 -35.75 6.31 -19.33
CA GLY A 25 -35.77 7.54 -20.13
C GLY A 25 -34.41 8.20 -20.39
N THR A 26 -33.31 7.56 -20.02
CA THR A 26 -31.94 8.00 -20.35
C THR A 26 -31.31 7.13 -21.45
N ASN A 27 -30.17 7.56 -22.00
CA ASN A 27 -29.34 6.76 -22.91
C ASN A 27 -28.38 5.80 -22.18
N TYR A 28 -28.50 5.67 -20.84
CA TYR A 28 -27.62 4.81 -20.06
C TYR A 28 -28.03 3.33 -20.20
N PRO A 29 -27.14 2.43 -20.64
CA PRO A 29 -27.44 1.00 -20.66
C PRO A 29 -27.62 0.45 -19.23
N VAL A 30 -28.65 -0.39 -19.02
CA VAL A 30 -28.87 -1.07 -17.73
C VAL A 30 -27.67 -1.96 -17.34
N SER A 31 -26.91 -2.45 -18.32
CA SER A 31 -25.69 -3.23 -18.11
C SER A 31 -24.63 -2.50 -17.28
N ILE A 32 -24.60 -1.16 -17.31
CA ILE A 32 -23.63 -0.37 -16.53
C ILE A 32 -23.82 -0.53 -15.03
N GLY A 33 -25.06 -0.69 -14.55
CA GLY A 33 -25.32 -0.87 -13.11
C GLY A 33 -24.60 -2.10 -12.56
N PHE A 34 -24.59 -3.20 -13.32
CA PHE A 34 -23.88 -4.42 -12.94
C PHE A 34 -22.36 -4.23 -12.88
N ILE A 35 -21.79 -3.47 -13.82
CA ILE A 35 -20.35 -3.18 -13.88
C ILE A 35 -19.91 -2.28 -12.73
N VAL A 36 -20.69 -1.25 -12.41
CA VAL A 36 -20.39 -0.32 -11.30
C VAL A 36 -20.47 -1.03 -9.94
N VAL A 37 -21.48 -1.88 -9.72
CA VAL A 37 -21.59 -2.67 -8.48
C VAL A 37 -20.45 -3.68 -8.38
N ASN A 38 -20.11 -4.37 -9.48
CA ASN A 38 -18.94 -5.25 -9.54
C ASN A 38 -17.65 -4.50 -9.16
N GLU A 39 -17.43 -3.31 -9.73
CA GLU A 39 -16.24 -2.50 -9.42
C GLU A 39 -16.20 -2.08 -7.95
N PHE A 40 -17.33 -1.60 -7.41
CA PHE A 40 -17.41 -1.22 -6.00
C PHE A 40 -17.05 -2.39 -5.07
N CYS A 41 -17.65 -3.57 -5.29
CA CYS A 41 -17.41 -4.75 -4.47
C CYS A 41 -15.97 -5.27 -4.61
N GLU A 42 -15.40 -5.27 -5.82
CA GLU A 42 -14.00 -5.65 -6.03
C GLU A 42 -13.04 -4.69 -5.33
N ARG A 43 -13.28 -3.37 -5.43
CA ARG A 43 -12.43 -2.35 -4.80
C ARG A 43 -12.50 -2.42 -3.29
N PHE A 44 -13.70 -2.64 -2.74
CA PHE A 44 -13.85 -2.92 -1.31
C PHE A 44 -13.00 -4.14 -0.91
N SER A 45 -13.12 -5.24 -1.66
CA SER A 45 -12.42 -6.48 -1.36
C SER A 45 -10.90 -6.31 -1.38
N TYR A 46 -10.37 -5.65 -2.41
CA TYR A 46 -8.94 -5.39 -2.58
C TYR A 46 -8.38 -4.51 -1.46
N TYR A 47 -8.94 -3.31 -1.26
CA TYR A 47 -8.41 -2.35 -0.30
C TYR A 47 -8.62 -2.81 1.15
N GLY A 48 -9.76 -3.42 1.46
CA GLY A 48 -10.04 -3.95 2.82
C GLY A 48 -9.06 -5.04 3.23
N MET A 49 -8.82 -6.02 2.35
CA MET A 49 -7.85 -7.07 2.60
C MET A 49 -6.41 -6.52 2.69
N LYS A 50 -6.05 -5.61 1.78
CA LYS A 50 -4.71 -5.00 1.76
C LYS A 50 -4.43 -4.20 3.04
N ALA A 51 -5.42 -3.47 3.56
CA ALA A 51 -5.25 -2.59 4.72
C ALA A 51 -4.80 -3.33 5.99
N VAL A 52 -5.34 -4.52 6.24
CA VAL A 52 -5.06 -5.31 7.45
C VAL A 52 -3.86 -6.26 7.31
N LEU A 53 -3.25 -6.33 6.11
CA LEU A 53 -2.33 -7.41 5.75
C LEU A 53 -1.00 -7.36 6.51
N THR A 54 -0.43 -6.17 6.70
CA THR A 54 0.84 -6.01 7.46
C THR A 54 0.67 -6.44 8.91
N LEU A 55 -0.43 -6.03 9.56
CA LEU A 55 -0.74 -6.43 10.94
C LEU A 55 -1.02 -7.93 11.04
N TYR A 56 -1.67 -8.53 10.03
CA TYR A 56 -1.85 -9.98 9.97
C TYR A 56 -0.51 -10.74 9.97
N PHE A 57 0.46 -10.31 9.17
CA PHE A 57 1.77 -10.98 9.13
C PHE A 57 2.50 -10.92 10.47
N ILE A 58 2.46 -9.78 11.14
CA ILE A 58 3.13 -9.58 12.43
C ILE A 58 2.41 -10.32 13.55
N HIS A 59 1.09 -10.14 13.67
CA HIS A 59 0.37 -10.62 14.85
C HIS A 59 -0.11 -12.05 14.73
N TYR A 60 -0.52 -12.48 13.53
CA TYR A 60 -1.04 -13.82 13.31
C TYR A 60 0.06 -14.78 12.87
N LEU A 61 0.85 -14.44 11.84
CA LEU A 61 1.95 -15.30 11.36
C LEU A 61 3.25 -15.18 12.18
N LYS A 62 3.33 -14.20 13.09
CA LYS A 62 4.50 -13.95 13.96
C LYS A 62 5.79 -13.65 13.19
N TRP A 63 5.67 -12.94 12.07
CA TRP A 63 6.82 -12.44 11.31
C TRP A 63 7.32 -11.11 11.87
N ASP A 64 8.59 -10.81 11.63
CA ASP A 64 9.17 -9.52 11.97
C ASP A 64 8.65 -8.40 11.02
N LYS A 65 8.96 -7.16 11.36
CA LYS A 65 8.47 -5.97 10.67
C LYS A 65 9.01 -5.85 9.24
N ASP A 66 10.22 -6.34 8.99
CA ASP A 66 10.91 -6.20 7.70
C ASP A 66 10.39 -7.26 6.74
N LEU A 67 10.31 -8.53 7.17
CA LEU A 67 9.70 -9.61 6.39
C LEU A 67 8.23 -9.32 6.05
N SER A 68 7.48 -8.80 7.02
CA SER A 68 6.06 -8.42 6.81
C SER A 68 5.93 -7.30 5.76
N THR A 69 6.84 -6.33 5.79
CA THR A 69 6.90 -5.23 4.80
C THR A 69 7.30 -5.78 3.42
N ALA A 70 8.31 -6.64 3.35
CA ALA A 70 8.79 -7.25 2.12
C ALA A 70 7.69 -8.07 1.42
N VAL A 71 6.96 -8.92 2.16
CA VAL A 71 5.88 -9.74 1.59
C VAL A 71 4.69 -8.89 1.14
N TYR A 72 4.33 -7.84 1.89
CA TYR A 72 3.30 -6.89 1.49
C TYR A 72 3.63 -6.24 0.14
N HIS A 73 4.88 -5.78 -0.03
CA HIS A 73 5.32 -5.15 -1.27
C HIS A 73 5.54 -6.16 -2.40
N ALA A 74 5.95 -7.41 -2.11
CA ALA A 74 5.99 -8.48 -3.10
C ALA A 74 4.59 -8.76 -3.68
N PHE A 75 3.58 -8.85 -2.80
CA PHE A 75 2.18 -9.00 -3.19
C PHE A 75 1.69 -7.82 -4.05
N SER A 76 1.96 -6.59 -3.60
CA SER A 76 1.57 -5.37 -4.34
C SER A 76 2.25 -5.33 -5.71
N SER A 77 3.54 -5.64 -5.78
CA SER A 77 4.29 -5.74 -7.03
C SER A 77 3.65 -6.73 -8.01
N LEU A 78 3.30 -7.93 -7.53
CA LEU A 78 2.64 -8.94 -8.35
C LEU A 78 1.26 -8.49 -8.84
N CYS A 79 0.48 -7.77 -8.03
CA CYS A 79 -0.81 -7.20 -8.42
C CYS A 79 -0.71 -6.15 -9.55
N TYR A 80 0.41 -5.43 -9.63
CA TYR A 80 0.64 -4.40 -10.65
C TYR A 80 1.44 -4.90 -11.86
N PHE A 81 2.08 -6.07 -11.74
CA PHE A 81 2.75 -6.75 -12.85
C PHE A 81 1.79 -7.62 -13.69
N THR A 82 0.92 -8.39 -13.02
CA THR A 82 -0.05 -9.29 -13.66
C THR A 82 -1.10 -8.64 -14.60
N PRO A 83 -1.42 -7.32 -14.56
CA PRO A 83 -2.20 -6.67 -15.60
C PRO A 83 -1.67 -6.86 -17.02
N VAL A 84 -0.35 -6.95 -17.20
CA VAL A 84 0.25 -7.25 -18.52
C VAL A 84 -0.23 -8.61 -19.02
N LEU A 85 -0.27 -9.62 -18.14
CA LEU A 85 -0.75 -10.95 -18.47
C LEU A 85 -2.27 -10.96 -18.73
N GLY A 86 -3.03 -10.23 -17.91
CA GLY A 86 -4.48 -10.09 -18.08
C GLY A 86 -4.87 -9.49 -19.45
N ALA A 87 -4.20 -8.40 -19.84
CA ALA A 87 -4.39 -7.78 -21.14
C ALA A 87 -4.02 -8.72 -22.29
N LEU A 88 -2.87 -9.41 -22.19
CA LEU A 88 -2.44 -10.39 -23.19
C LEU A 88 -3.46 -11.51 -23.40
N ILE A 89 -4.05 -12.04 -22.32
CA ILE A 89 -5.07 -13.09 -22.37
C ILE A 89 -6.38 -12.58 -22.97
N ALA A 90 -6.82 -11.38 -22.58
CA ALA A 90 -8.04 -10.76 -23.09
C ALA A 90 -7.95 -10.46 -24.58
N ASP A 91 -6.86 -9.83 -25.02
CA ASP A 91 -6.72 -9.37 -26.40
C ASP A 91 -6.38 -10.53 -27.35
N SER A 92 -5.58 -11.51 -26.91
CA SER A 92 -5.09 -12.58 -27.81
C SER A 92 -6.00 -13.80 -27.90
N TRP A 93 -6.72 -14.15 -26.82
CA TRP A 93 -7.32 -15.49 -26.71
C TRP A 93 -8.78 -15.51 -26.27
N LEU A 94 -9.10 -14.94 -25.10
CA LEU A 94 -10.39 -15.18 -24.45
C LEU A 94 -11.42 -14.07 -24.71
N GLY A 95 -10.99 -12.86 -25.04
CA GLY A 95 -11.83 -11.66 -25.03
C GLY A 95 -12.06 -11.12 -23.61
N LYS A 96 -12.31 -9.81 -23.50
CA LYS A 96 -12.43 -9.10 -22.20
C LYS A 96 -13.43 -9.75 -21.24
N PHE A 97 -14.63 -10.09 -21.71
CA PHE A 97 -15.69 -10.66 -20.87
C PHE A 97 -15.30 -12.00 -20.22
N LYS A 98 -14.76 -12.95 -20.99
CA LYS A 98 -14.35 -14.26 -20.46
C LYS A 98 -13.14 -14.14 -19.56
N THR A 99 -12.18 -13.26 -19.91
CA THR A 99 -11.02 -12.99 -19.05
C THR A 99 -11.43 -12.47 -17.69
N ILE A 100 -12.39 -11.52 -17.63
CA ILE A 100 -12.92 -11.01 -16.37
C ILE A 100 -13.50 -12.16 -15.54
N ILE A 101 -14.38 -13.00 -16.11
CA ILE A 101 -15.01 -14.11 -15.36
C ILE A 101 -13.97 -15.10 -14.83
N TYR A 102 -13.06 -15.61 -15.67
CA TYR A 102 -12.12 -16.63 -15.24
C TYR A 102 -11.13 -16.11 -14.19
N LEU A 103 -10.62 -14.88 -14.35
CA LEU A 103 -9.70 -14.29 -13.39
C LEU A 103 -10.43 -13.86 -12.11
N SER A 104 -11.69 -13.45 -12.17
CA SER A 104 -12.52 -13.24 -10.98
C SER A 104 -12.81 -14.53 -10.21
N ILE A 105 -12.94 -15.69 -10.88
CA ILE A 105 -13.03 -16.99 -10.18
C ILE A 105 -11.74 -17.30 -9.43
N VAL A 106 -10.58 -17.13 -10.07
CA VAL A 106 -9.26 -17.27 -9.42
C VAL A 106 -9.16 -16.32 -8.22
N TYR A 107 -9.66 -15.10 -8.37
CA TYR A 107 -9.68 -14.10 -7.31
C TYR A 107 -10.53 -14.54 -6.11
N VAL A 108 -11.75 -15.03 -6.36
CA VAL A 108 -12.64 -15.59 -5.32
C VAL A 108 -11.95 -16.73 -4.58
N ILE A 109 -11.35 -17.69 -5.30
CA ILE A 109 -10.63 -18.82 -4.70
C ILE A 109 -9.50 -18.29 -3.81
N GLY A 110 -8.72 -17.31 -4.28
CA GLY A 110 -7.65 -16.70 -3.49
C GLY A 110 -8.14 -16.09 -2.18
N HIS A 111 -9.26 -15.36 -2.20
CA HIS A 111 -9.87 -14.79 -1.00
C HIS A 111 -10.40 -15.86 -0.04
N VAL A 112 -11.06 -16.91 -0.55
CA VAL A 112 -11.56 -18.03 0.27
C VAL A 112 -10.39 -18.75 0.93
N VAL A 113 -9.35 -19.08 0.17
CA VAL A 113 -8.13 -19.73 0.69
C VAL A 113 -7.47 -18.86 1.76
N LYS A 114 -7.38 -17.54 1.54
CA LYS A 114 -6.80 -16.60 2.51
C LYS A 114 -7.61 -16.49 3.80
N SER A 115 -8.95 -16.46 3.70
CA SER A 115 -9.84 -16.39 4.86
C SER A 115 -9.78 -17.70 5.67
N VAL A 116 -9.80 -18.86 5.02
CA VAL A 116 -9.63 -20.16 5.67
C VAL A 116 -8.27 -20.27 6.35
N GLY A 117 -7.20 -19.77 5.71
CA GLY A 117 -5.86 -19.73 6.30
C GLY A 117 -5.72 -18.85 7.55
N ALA A 118 -6.71 -17.99 7.84
CA ALA A 118 -6.75 -17.14 9.02
C ALA A 118 -7.68 -17.68 10.14
N ILE A 119 -8.17 -18.91 10.01
CA ILE A 119 -8.90 -19.62 11.07
C ILE A 119 -7.89 -20.39 11.93
N PRO A 120 -7.79 -20.15 13.26
CA PRO A 120 -6.78 -20.78 14.13
C PRO A 120 -6.82 -22.31 14.15
N ASP A 121 -8.00 -22.91 13.99
CA ASP A 121 -8.16 -24.37 14.03
C ASP A 121 -7.66 -25.09 12.75
N VAL A 122 -7.28 -24.34 11.70
CA VAL A 122 -6.90 -24.90 10.39
C VAL A 122 -5.39 -25.18 10.33
N GLY A 123 -4.99 -26.29 10.97
CA GLY A 123 -3.63 -26.82 10.87
C GLY A 123 -2.62 -26.16 11.82
N ASP A 124 -1.33 -26.31 11.51
CA ASP A 124 -0.24 -25.68 12.25
C ASP A 124 0.17 -24.34 11.61
N ASN A 125 1.19 -23.68 12.18
CA ASN A 125 1.71 -22.42 11.64
C ASN A 125 2.17 -22.55 10.18
N THR A 126 2.72 -23.71 9.81
CA THR A 126 3.14 -24.00 8.44
C THR A 126 1.95 -23.95 7.46
N VAL A 127 0.83 -24.57 7.83
CA VAL A 127 -0.40 -24.56 7.03
C VAL A 127 -0.94 -23.14 6.88
N HIS A 128 -0.97 -22.33 7.95
CA HIS A 128 -1.40 -20.92 7.86
C HIS A 128 -0.54 -20.10 6.89
N ILE A 129 0.78 -20.29 6.92
CA ILE A 129 1.71 -19.62 6.00
C ILE A 129 1.44 -20.06 4.56
N VAL A 130 1.34 -21.37 4.30
CA VAL A 130 1.12 -21.92 2.95
C VAL A 130 -0.20 -21.43 2.36
N LEU A 131 -1.29 -21.54 3.12
CA LEU A 131 -2.60 -21.06 2.69
C LEU A 131 -2.58 -19.54 2.48
N SER A 132 -1.89 -18.79 3.33
CA SER A 132 -1.78 -17.34 3.17
C SER A 132 -1.03 -16.93 1.91
N MET A 133 0.12 -17.55 1.63
CA MET A 133 0.90 -17.24 0.43
C MET A 133 0.20 -17.69 -0.84
N ALA A 134 -0.41 -18.89 -0.85
CA ALA A 134 -1.21 -19.36 -1.96
C ALA A 134 -2.40 -18.42 -2.24
N GLY A 135 -3.12 -18.00 -1.18
CA GLY A 135 -4.22 -17.06 -1.28
C GLY A 135 -3.80 -15.71 -1.88
N LEU A 136 -2.69 -15.13 -1.40
CA LEU A 136 -2.17 -13.85 -1.91
C LEU A 136 -1.72 -13.93 -3.38
N ILE A 137 -1.08 -15.02 -3.79
CA ILE A 137 -0.68 -15.21 -5.19
C ILE A 137 -1.93 -15.28 -6.08
N LEU A 138 -2.92 -16.09 -5.71
CA LEU A 138 -4.18 -16.20 -6.46
C LEU A 138 -4.92 -14.86 -6.53
N ILE A 139 -4.98 -14.12 -5.41
CA ILE A 139 -5.54 -12.76 -5.38
C ILE A 139 -4.80 -11.85 -6.35
N ALA A 140 -3.46 -11.85 -6.34
CA ALA A 140 -2.66 -10.98 -7.18
C ALA A 140 -2.92 -11.23 -8.68
N PHE A 141 -2.97 -12.50 -9.10
CA PHE A 141 -3.34 -12.87 -10.47
C PHE A 141 -4.78 -12.51 -10.82
N GLY A 142 -5.69 -12.66 -9.85
CA GLY A 142 -7.11 -12.28 -9.99
C GLY A 142 -7.28 -10.78 -10.23
N THR A 143 -6.94 -9.96 -9.23
CA THR A 143 -7.12 -8.49 -9.30
C THR A 143 -6.29 -7.87 -10.41
N GLY A 144 -5.02 -8.23 -10.54
CA GLY A 144 -4.17 -7.65 -11.57
C GLY A 144 -4.65 -8.03 -12.97
N GLY A 145 -5.07 -9.28 -13.15
CA GLY A 145 -5.61 -9.79 -14.40
C GLY A 145 -6.89 -9.09 -14.90
N ILE A 146 -7.80 -8.73 -13.99
CA ILE A 146 -9.07 -8.06 -14.34
C ILE A 146 -8.93 -6.55 -14.52
N LYS A 147 -7.99 -5.89 -13.83
CA LYS A 147 -7.77 -4.43 -13.86
C LYS A 147 -7.78 -3.80 -15.26
N PRO A 148 -7.04 -4.30 -16.27
CA PRO A 148 -7.04 -3.68 -17.60
C PRO A 148 -8.34 -3.94 -18.38
N CYS A 149 -9.14 -4.93 -17.98
CA CYS A 149 -10.30 -5.39 -18.72
C CYS A 149 -11.59 -4.67 -18.31
N VAL A 150 -11.83 -4.46 -17.01
CA VAL A 150 -13.15 -4.02 -16.49
C VAL A 150 -13.50 -2.60 -16.94
N ALA A 151 -12.59 -1.64 -16.78
CA ALA A 151 -12.83 -0.25 -17.18
C ALA A 151 -13.03 -0.13 -18.70
N ALA A 152 -12.23 -0.85 -19.48
CA ALA A 152 -12.38 -0.90 -20.94
C ALA A 152 -13.71 -1.54 -21.34
N PHE A 153 -14.08 -2.66 -20.72
CA PHE A 153 -15.34 -3.36 -20.99
C PHE A 153 -16.57 -2.51 -20.66
N GLY A 154 -16.52 -1.71 -19.59
CA GLY A 154 -17.56 -0.74 -19.26
C GLY A 154 -17.68 0.40 -20.27
N GLY A 155 -16.56 0.91 -20.77
CA GLY A 155 -16.53 1.89 -21.86
C GLY A 155 -17.16 1.37 -23.15
N ASP A 156 -16.93 0.09 -23.47
CA ASP A 156 -17.42 -0.57 -24.69
C ASP A 156 -18.95 -0.76 -24.72
N GLN A 157 -19.64 -0.54 -23.59
CA GLN A 157 -21.11 -0.68 -23.50
C GLN A 157 -21.86 0.52 -24.11
N PHE A 158 -21.18 1.65 -24.31
CA PHE A 158 -21.75 2.83 -24.95
C PHE A 158 -21.55 2.79 -26.46
N GLU A 159 -22.50 3.35 -27.22
CA GLU A 159 -22.31 3.59 -28.65
C GLU A 159 -21.33 4.76 -28.87
N GLU A 160 -20.65 4.80 -30.02
CA GLU A 160 -19.62 5.82 -30.30
C GLU A 160 -20.17 7.25 -30.26
N GLU A 161 -21.45 7.42 -30.57
CA GLU A 161 -22.18 8.68 -30.60
C GLU A 161 -22.48 9.24 -29.20
N HIS A 162 -22.55 8.39 -28.16
CA HIS A 162 -22.92 8.75 -26.78
C HIS A 162 -21.69 9.13 -25.92
N THR A 163 -20.95 10.14 -26.38
CA THR A 163 -19.69 10.55 -25.75
C THR A 163 -19.86 11.17 -24.36
N ASP A 164 -20.94 11.92 -24.12
CA ASP A 164 -21.23 12.57 -22.84
C ASP A 164 -21.63 11.56 -21.76
N GLU A 165 -22.46 10.58 -22.10
CA GLU A 165 -22.85 9.49 -21.18
C GLU A 165 -21.66 8.61 -20.83
N ARG A 166 -20.79 8.31 -21.80
CA ARG A 166 -19.54 7.58 -21.56
C ARG A 166 -18.61 8.34 -20.60
N ARG A 167 -18.49 9.67 -20.74
CA ARG A 167 -17.72 10.52 -19.80
C ARG A 167 -18.31 10.45 -18.39
N LYS A 168 -19.63 10.60 -18.25
CA LYS A 168 -20.32 10.49 -16.95
C LYS A 168 -20.12 9.11 -16.31
N PHE A 169 -20.07 8.03 -17.11
CA PHE A 169 -19.77 6.68 -16.61
C PHE A 169 -18.41 6.62 -15.93
N PHE A 170 -17.36 7.14 -16.56
CA PHE A 170 -16.03 7.14 -15.96
C PHE A 170 -15.98 7.94 -14.65
N SER A 171 -16.76 9.02 -14.52
CA SER A 171 -16.90 9.74 -13.24
C SER A 171 -17.59 8.90 -12.16
N ILE A 172 -18.68 8.19 -12.48
CA ILE A 172 -19.36 7.29 -11.54
C ILE A 172 -18.47 6.12 -11.15
N PHE A 173 -17.75 5.56 -12.12
CA PHE A 173 -16.77 4.49 -11.92
C PHE A 173 -15.68 4.94 -10.95
N TYR A 174 -15.12 6.13 -11.15
CA TYR A 174 -14.13 6.72 -10.27
C TYR A 174 -14.66 6.96 -8.84
N MET A 175 -15.91 7.45 -8.71
CA MET A 175 -16.56 7.61 -7.42
C MET A 175 -16.73 6.26 -6.70
N SER A 176 -17.10 5.20 -7.43
CA SER A 176 -17.27 3.85 -6.87
C SER A 176 -15.96 3.26 -6.34
N ILE A 177 -14.83 3.52 -7.02
CA ILE A 177 -13.49 3.10 -6.58
C ILE A 177 -13.15 3.74 -5.24
N ASN A 178 -13.28 5.06 -5.13
CA ASN A 178 -12.93 5.78 -3.91
C ASN A 178 -13.89 5.44 -2.76
N ALA A 179 -15.19 5.31 -3.04
CA ALA A 179 -16.17 4.87 -2.04
C ALA A 179 -15.85 3.47 -1.50
N GLY A 180 -15.52 2.51 -2.38
CA GLY A 180 -15.11 1.17 -1.97
C GLY A 180 -13.83 1.19 -1.13
N SER A 181 -12.84 2.00 -1.51
CA SER A 181 -11.58 2.17 -0.76
C SER A 181 -11.81 2.76 0.64
N VAL A 182 -12.54 3.88 0.77
CA VAL A 182 -12.83 4.50 2.08
C VAL A 182 -13.63 3.56 2.97
N LEU A 183 -14.70 2.95 2.46
CA LEU A 183 -15.54 2.07 3.28
C LEU A 183 -14.78 0.82 3.74
N SER A 184 -13.97 0.23 2.86
CA SER A 184 -13.21 -0.99 3.21
C SER A 184 -12.08 -0.72 4.20
N THR A 185 -11.38 0.40 4.08
CA THR A 185 -10.31 0.82 5.02
C THR A 185 -10.85 1.28 6.37
N VAL A 186 -12.14 1.64 6.47
CA VAL A 186 -12.82 1.89 7.75
C VAL A 186 -13.35 0.59 8.36
N ILE A 187 -14.15 -0.17 7.59
CA ILE A 187 -14.93 -1.30 8.12
C ILE A 187 -14.05 -2.52 8.39
N THR A 188 -13.09 -2.83 7.52
CA THR A 188 -12.31 -4.08 7.66
C THR A 188 -11.43 -4.09 8.92
N PRO A 189 -10.72 -3.00 9.28
CA PRO A 189 -10.02 -2.91 10.56
C PRO A 189 -10.95 -2.99 11.79
N ILE A 190 -12.15 -2.43 11.72
CA ILE A 190 -13.17 -2.55 12.80
C ILE A 190 -13.55 -4.02 12.98
N LEU A 191 -13.83 -4.74 11.89
CA LEU A 191 -14.14 -6.17 11.94
C LEU A 191 -12.98 -7.02 12.46
N ARG A 192 -11.73 -6.60 12.22
CA ARG A 192 -10.53 -7.27 12.74
C ARG A 192 -10.42 -7.12 14.26
N SER A 193 -10.54 -5.89 14.78
CA SER A 193 -10.15 -5.57 16.15
C SER A 193 -11.33 -5.53 17.14
N ASP A 194 -12.51 -5.05 16.72
CA ASP A 194 -13.64 -4.85 17.64
C ASP A 194 -14.53 -6.11 17.75
N VAL A 195 -14.34 -7.09 16.85
CA VAL A 195 -15.01 -8.39 16.92
C VAL A 195 -14.00 -9.43 17.40
N GLN A 196 -14.30 -10.07 18.54
CA GLN A 196 -13.50 -11.16 19.08
C GLN A 196 -13.92 -12.49 18.42
N CYS A 197 -12.99 -13.19 17.80
CA CYS A 197 -13.19 -14.54 17.27
C CYS A 197 -12.12 -15.47 17.82
N PHE A 198 -12.52 -16.68 18.23
CA PHE A 198 -11.58 -17.69 18.73
C PHE A 198 -10.70 -17.18 19.90
N GLY A 199 -11.20 -16.21 20.68
CA GLY A 199 -10.48 -15.60 21.81
C GLY A 199 -9.41 -14.57 21.45
N SER A 200 -9.41 -14.03 20.22
CA SER A 200 -8.46 -13.01 19.75
C SER A 200 -9.03 -12.15 18.61
N ASP A 201 -8.22 -11.22 18.08
CA ASP A 201 -8.51 -10.44 16.87
C ASP A 201 -9.01 -11.32 15.70
N CYS A 202 -10.12 -10.92 15.08
CA CYS A 202 -10.83 -11.71 14.09
C CYS A 202 -10.35 -11.49 12.65
N TYR A 203 -9.14 -11.96 12.34
CA TYR A 203 -8.62 -11.92 10.96
C TYR A 203 -9.43 -12.77 9.97
N ALA A 204 -10.02 -13.89 10.42
CA ALA A 204 -10.86 -14.73 9.57
C ALA A 204 -12.06 -13.96 9.00
N LEU A 205 -12.73 -13.14 9.82
CA LEU A 205 -13.84 -12.29 9.40
C LEU A 205 -13.36 -11.12 8.55
N ALA A 206 -12.26 -10.47 8.95
CA ALA A 206 -11.66 -9.37 8.20
C ALA A 206 -11.28 -9.77 6.76
N PHE A 207 -10.86 -11.02 6.53
CA PHE A 207 -10.65 -11.55 5.18
C PHE A 207 -11.90 -12.18 4.55
N GLY A 208 -12.82 -12.69 5.36
CA GLY A 208 -14.05 -13.34 4.93
C GLY A 208 -15.06 -12.37 4.30
N VAL A 209 -15.21 -11.16 4.86
CA VAL A 209 -16.11 -10.13 4.29
C VAL A 209 -15.68 -9.70 2.88
N PRO A 210 -14.39 -9.37 2.62
CA PRO A 210 -13.85 -9.23 1.28
C PRO A 210 -14.17 -10.43 0.37
N ALA A 211 -13.99 -11.67 0.85
CA ALA A 211 -14.29 -12.87 0.06
C ALA A 211 -15.76 -12.94 -0.38
N VAL A 212 -16.69 -12.67 0.53
CA VAL A 212 -18.13 -12.64 0.24
C VAL A 212 -18.46 -11.53 -0.76
N LEU A 213 -17.90 -10.33 -0.59
CA LEU A 213 -18.11 -9.23 -1.52
C LEU A 213 -17.54 -9.52 -2.91
N MET A 214 -16.39 -10.20 -3.01
CA MET A 214 -15.84 -10.63 -4.30
C MET A 214 -16.72 -11.70 -4.98
N ILE A 215 -17.34 -12.61 -4.21
CA ILE A 215 -18.34 -13.55 -4.73
C ILE A 215 -19.56 -12.78 -5.27
N ILE A 216 -20.05 -11.79 -4.51
CA ILE A 216 -21.16 -10.93 -4.94
C ILE A 216 -20.78 -10.19 -6.22
N ALA A 217 -19.57 -9.63 -6.31
CA ALA A 217 -19.08 -8.95 -7.51
C ALA A 217 -19.17 -9.86 -8.74
N LEU A 218 -18.67 -11.09 -8.63
CA LEU A 218 -18.70 -12.08 -9.70
C LEU A 218 -20.15 -12.46 -10.09
N VAL A 219 -21.02 -12.72 -9.12
CA VAL A 219 -22.42 -13.10 -9.38
C VAL A 219 -23.16 -11.96 -10.07
N VAL A 220 -23.01 -10.73 -9.60
CA VAL A 220 -23.60 -9.53 -10.20
C VAL A 220 -23.08 -9.34 -11.62
N PHE A 221 -21.77 -9.49 -11.84
CA PHE A 221 -21.21 -9.36 -13.17
C PHE A 221 -21.77 -10.42 -14.14
N ILE A 222 -21.87 -11.68 -13.72
CA ILE A 222 -22.45 -12.77 -14.54
C ILE A 222 -23.94 -12.56 -14.78
N ALA A 223 -24.70 -12.05 -13.81
CA ALA A 223 -26.12 -11.76 -13.97
C ALA A 223 -26.39 -10.74 -15.10
N GLY A 224 -25.46 -9.81 -15.34
CA GLY A 224 -25.52 -8.86 -16.46
C GLY A 224 -25.17 -9.44 -17.83
N SER A 225 -24.71 -10.70 -17.92
CA SER A 225 -24.17 -11.31 -19.15
C SER A 225 -25.07 -11.23 -20.38
N GLY A 226 -26.39 -11.35 -20.19
CA GLY A 226 -27.37 -11.25 -21.29
C GLY A 226 -27.57 -9.83 -21.83
N LEU A 227 -27.04 -8.81 -21.15
CA LEU A 227 -27.18 -7.38 -21.49
C LEU A 227 -25.90 -6.76 -22.03
N TYR A 228 -24.75 -7.44 -21.91
CA TYR A 228 -23.47 -6.88 -22.33
C TYR A 228 -23.27 -6.94 -23.84
N LYS A 229 -22.64 -5.89 -24.36
CA LYS A 229 -22.06 -5.88 -25.70
C LYS A 229 -20.63 -6.43 -25.61
N ASN A 230 -20.40 -7.57 -26.26
CA ASN A 230 -19.11 -8.22 -26.30
C ASN A 230 -18.43 -7.93 -27.65
N SER A 231 -17.32 -7.20 -27.62
CA SER A 231 -16.45 -7.01 -28.79
C SER A 231 -15.56 -8.25 -29.01
N PRO A 232 -15.26 -8.61 -30.27
CA PRO A 232 -14.31 -9.68 -30.57
C PRO A 232 -12.90 -9.32 -30.06
N PRO A 233 -12.02 -10.31 -29.81
CA PRO A 233 -10.64 -10.04 -29.41
C PRO A 233 -9.91 -9.23 -30.50
N GLU A 234 -9.37 -8.08 -30.12
CA GLU A 234 -8.52 -7.26 -30.98
C GLU A 234 -7.07 -7.78 -30.87
N GLY A 235 -6.41 -8.03 -32.00
CA GLY A 235 -5.11 -8.69 -32.03
C GLY A 235 -4.05 -8.05 -31.12
N ASN A 236 -3.04 -8.84 -30.74
CA ASN A 236 -2.09 -8.46 -29.70
C ASN A 236 -1.09 -7.36 -30.14
N VAL A 237 -1.43 -6.11 -29.88
CA VAL A 237 -0.59 -4.93 -30.15
C VAL A 237 0.75 -5.03 -29.40
N LEU A 238 0.74 -5.45 -28.13
CA LEU A 238 1.96 -5.54 -27.32
C LEU A 238 2.98 -6.53 -27.94
N LEU A 239 2.51 -7.69 -28.40
CA LEU A 239 3.35 -8.69 -29.07
C LEU A 239 3.89 -8.18 -30.41
N GLN A 240 3.09 -7.43 -31.17
CA GLN A 240 3.54 -6.80 -32.41
C GLN A 240 4.65 -5.78 -32.13
N VAL A 241 4.50 -4.94 -31.10
CA VAL A 241 5.52 -3.99 -30.65
C VAL A 241 6.82 -4.72 -30.26
N CYS A 242 6.73 -5.75 -29.41
CA CYS A 242 7.91 -6.52 -28.99
C CYS A 242 8.62 -7.20 -30.18
N LYS A 243 7.86 -7.79 -31.12
CA LYS A 243 8.44 -8.42 -32.33
C LYS A 243 9.07 -7.39 -33.27
N CYS A 244 8.50 -6.21 -33.40
CA CYS A 244 9.06 -5.12 -34.20
C CYS A 244 10.38 -4.63 -33.59
N ILE A 245 10.40 -4.35 -32.28
CA ILE A 245 11.61 -3.96 -31.54
C ILE A 245 12.70 -5.05 -31.64
N GLY A 246 12.34 -6.32 -31.41
CA GLY A 246 13.28 -7.44 -31.52
C GLY A 246 13.84 -7.61 -32.94
N CYS A 247 13.03 -7.38 -33.97
CA CYS A 247 13.48 -7.37 -35.37
C CYS A 247 14.47 -6.22 -35.62
N ALA A 248 14.16 -5.00 -35.15
CA ALA A 248 15.04 -3.85 -35.28
C ALA A 248 16.39 -4.08 -34.58
N ILE A 249 16.40 -4.58 -33.33
CA ILE A 249 17.63 -4.86 -32.57
C ILE A 249 18.46 -5.94 -33.26
N ARG A 250 17.82 -7.03 -33.73
CA ARG A 250 18.51 -8.11 -34.44
C ARG A 250 19.15 -7.63 -35.74
N ASN A 251 18.45 -6.80 -36.50
CA ASN A 251 18.94 -6.25 -37.76
C ASN A 251 20.03 -5.21 -37.52
N TRP A 252 19.87 -4.36 -36.49
CA TRP A 252 20.88 -3.39 -36.07
C TRP A 252 22.18 -4.07 -35.62
N GLY A 253 22.10 -5.15 -34.83
CA GLY A 253 23.27 -5.94 -34.42
C GLY A 253 23.96 -6.70 -35.57
N ARG A 254 23.27 -6.92 -36.69
CA ARG A 254 23.81 -7.57 -37.91
C ARG A 254 24.21 -6.57 -38.99
N SER A 255 24.03 -5.27 -38.75
CA SER A 255 24.33 -4.19 -39.69
C SER A 255 25.82 -4.15 -40.03
N SER A 256 26.15 -4.37 -41.30
CA SER A 256 27.50 -4.20 -41.85
C SER A 256 27.78 -2.74 -42.21
N LYS A 257 29.05 -2.32 -42.26
CA LYS A 257 29.49 -0.95 -42.65
C LYS A 257 29.01 -0.49 -44.04
N HIS A 258 28.46 -1.39 -44.86
CA HIS A 258 28.05 -1.14 -46.25
C HIS A 258 26.54 -0.85 -46.45
N GLN A 259 25.73 -0.88 -45.38
CA GLN A 259 24.30 -0.54 -45.46
C GLN A 259 24.08 0.98 -45.26
N PRO A 260 23.05 1.58 -45.90
CA PRO A 260 22.76 3.00 -45.74
C PRO A 260 22.50 3.34 -44.27
N LYS A 261 23.07 4.45 -43.79
CA LYS A 261 22.85 4.94 -42.43
C LYS A 261 21.38 5.33 -42.28
N ARG A 262 20.68 4.69 -41.34
CA ARG A 262 19.32 5.05 -40.92
C ARG A 262 19.40 6.08 -39.78
N GLU A 263 18.43 7.00 -39.71
CA GLU A 263 18.41 8.07 -38.69
C GLU A 263 18.12 7.56 -37.28
N HIS A 264 17.27 6.53 -37.15
CA HIS A 264 16.93 5.91 -35.86
C HIS A 264 17.15 4.39 -35.89
N TRP A 265 17.55 3.80 -34.76
CA TRP A 265 17.81 2.35 -34.66
C TRP A 265 16.57 1.48 -34.90
N LEU A 266 15.37 2.02 -34.66
CA LEU A 266 14.12 1.30 -34.91
C LEU A 266 13.78 1.17 -36.42
N ASP A 267 14.39 2.00 -37.27
CA ASP A 267 14.13 1.98 -38.71
C ASP A 267 14.66 0.70 -39.36
N TRP A 268 15.53 -0.06 -38.68
CA TRP A 268 15.99 -1.38 -39.11
C TRP A 268 14.88 -2.44 -39.19
N ALA A 269 13.66 -2.13 -38.73
CA ALA A 269 12.47 -2.96 -38.89
C ALA A 269 11.63 -2.64 -40.15
N GLU A 270 11.95 -1.58 -40.91
CA GLU A 270 11.16 -1.10 -42.06
C GLU A 270 11.00 -2.14 -43.17
N GLU A 271 11.95 -3.09 -43.28
CA GLU A 271 11.88 -4.19 -44.25
C GLU A 271 10.72 -5.16 -43.99
N LYS A 272 10.21 -5.23 -42.74
CA LYS A 272 9.18 -6.19 -42.32
C LYS A 272 7.93 -5.55 -41.76
N TYR A 273 8.01 -4.29 -41.30
CA TYR A 273 6.91 -3.60 -40.62
C TYR A 273 6.64 -2.24 -41.26
N PRO A 274 5.37 -1.80 -41.29
CA PRO A 274 4.99 -0.54 -41.91
C PRO A 274 5.59 0.67 -41.17
N LYS A 275 5.94 1.72 -41.92
CA LYS A 275 6.56 2.94 -41.38
C LYS A 275 5.72 3.59 -40.28
N ARG A 276 4.38 3.60 -40.44
CA ARG A 276 3.43 4.09 -39.43
C ARG A 276 3.63 3.39 -38.07
N LEU A 277 3.66 2.06 -38.06
CA LEU A 277 3.85 1.28 -36.83
C LEU A 277 5.21 1.60 -36.19
N ILE A 278 6.26 1.75 -36.99
CA ILE A 278 7.60 2.12 -36.49
C ILE A 278 7.56 3.51 -35.84
N SER A 279 6.90 4.49 -36.46
CA SER A 279 6.73 5.84 -35.91
C SER A 279 5.90 5.86 -34.62
N GLU A 280 4.81 5.09 -34.57
CA GLU A 280 3.98 4.91 -33.37
C GLU A 280 4.81 4.30 -32.22
N ILE A 281 5.62 3.28 -32.50
CA ILE A 281 6.54 2.68 -31.51
C ILE A 281 7.60 3.68 -31.04
N LYS A 282 8.14 4.53 -31.93
CA LYS A 282 9.08 5.60 -31.53
C LYS A 282 8.44 6.55 -30.53
N MET A 283 7.16 6.92 -30.73
CA MET A 283 6.43 7.78 -29.78
C MET A 283 6.27 7.10 -28.42
N VAL A 284 5.80 5.85 -28.41
CA VAL A 284 5.64 5.07 -27.18
C VAL A 284 6.96 4.92 -26.42
N LEU A 285 8.05 4.58 -27.12
CA LEU A 285 9.37 4.44 -26.50
C LEU A 285 9.88 5.73 -25.87
N ARG A 286 9.61 6.90 -26.47
CA ARG A 286 9.97 8.20 -25.86
C ARG A 286 9.27 8.40 -24.51
N VAL A 287 8.00 8.03 -24.40
CA VAL A 287 7.25 8.11 -23.13
C VAL A 287 7.75 7.07 -22.14
N LEU A 288 8.00 5.82 -22.57
CA LEU A 288 8.53 4.76 -21.70
C LEU A 288 9.93 5.09 -21.14
N VAL A 289 10.77 5.84 -21.87
CA VAL A 289 12.03 6.34 -21.33
C VAL A 289 11.79 7.32 -20.17
N LEU A 290 10.78 8.20 -20.26
CA LEU A 290 10.39 9.07 -19.13
C LEU A 290 9.83 8.29 -17.93
N TYR A 291 9.39 7.05 -18.12
CA TYR A 291 8.87 6.22 -17.04
C TYR A 291 9.95 5.61 -16.15
N ILE A 292 11.19 5.48 -16.65
CA ILE A 292 12.32 4.87 -15.92
C ILE A 292 12.49 5.42 -14.48
N PRO A 293 12.44 6.74 -14.23
CA PRO A 293 12.54 7.29 -12.88
C PRO A 293 11.27 7.16 -12.01
N LEU A 294 10.09 6.94 -12.61
CA LEU A 294 8.81 6.97 -11.89
C LEU A 294 8.61 5.91 -10.79
N PRO A 295 9.22 4.70 -10.83
CA PRO A 295 9.12 3.72 -9.75
C PRO A 295 9.43 4.26 -8.37
N MET A 296 10.35 5.23 -8.24
CA MET A 296 10.68 5.81 -6.93
C MET A 296 9.51 6.55 -6.29
N PHE A 297 8.64 7.20 -7.07
CA PHE A 297 7.45 7.82 -6.50
C PHE A 297 6.54 6.77 -5.88
N TRP A 298 6.32 5.64 -6.58
CA TRP A 298 5.50 4.55 -6.09
C TRP A 298 6.10 3.81 -4.90
N ALA A 299 7.44 3.74 -4.84
CA ALA A 299 8.16 3.20 -3.69
C ALA A 299 7.86 4.00 -2.40
N LEU A 300 7.66 5.31 -2.48
CA LEU A 300 7.22 6.13 -1.35
C LEU A 300 5.72 5.99 -1.12
N PHE A 301 4.93 6.08 -2.19
CA PHE A 301 3.47 6.08 -2.12
C PHE A 301 2.89 4.81 -1.46
N ASP A 302 3.37 3.62 -1.83
CA ASP A 302 2.78 2.36 -1.35
C ASP A 302 3.15 2.02 0.11
N GLN A 303 4.06 2.76 0.76
CA GLN A 303 4.43 2.54 2.17
C GLN A 303 3.35 2.94 3.18
N GLN A 304 2.29 3.63 2.72
CA GLN A 304 1.13 3.98 3.54
C GLN A 304 0.51 2.75 4.24
N GLY A 305 0.46 1.61 3.53
CA GLY A 305 -0.11 0.38 4.06
C GLY A 305 0.86 -0.55 4.79
N SER A 306 2.14 -0.17 4.89
CA SER A 306 3.18 -0.94 5.59
C SER A 306 3.84 -0.08 6.68
N ARG A 307 4.96 0.58 6.39
CA ARG A 307 5.76 1.35 7.37
C ARG A 307 4.96 2.45 8.08
N TRP A 308 4.04 3.14 7.39
CA TRP A 308 3.20 4.16 8.04
C TRP A 308 2.15 3.55 8.98
N THR A 309 1.67 2.34 8.68
CA THR A 309 0.81 1.58 9.59
C THR A 309 1.60 1.16 10.84
N LEU A 310 2.87 0.75 10.70
CA LEU A 310 3.77 0.44 11.82
C LEU A 310 4.23 1.66 12.62
N GLN A 311 4.20 2.85 12.01
CA GLN A 311 4.34 4.11 12.74
C GLN A 311 3.11 4.33 13.63
N SER A 312 1.90 4.18 13.09
CA SER A 312 0.66 4.43 13.83
C SER A 312 0.41 3.48 14.99
N THR A 313 0.91 2.24 14.96
CA THR A 313 0.77 1.30 16.10
C THR A 313 1.48 1.78 17.38
N ARG A 314 2.42 2.72 17.24
CA ARG A 314 3.17 3.31 18.36
C ARG A 314 2.71 4.73 18.72
N MET A 315 1.55 5.14 18.23
CA MET A 315 0.97 6.46 18.48
C MET A 315 -0.21 6.37 19.46
N ASN A 316 -0.61 7.51 20.02
CA ASN A 316 -1.83 7.62 20.78
C ASN A 316 -3.03 7.65 19.82
N MET A 317 -3.91 6.67 19.96
CA MET A 317 -5.06 6.42 19.09
C MET A 317 -6.36 7.07 19.59
N ASP A 318 -6.32 7.80 20.70
CA ASP A 318 -7.51 8.36 21.36
C ASP A 318 -7.98 9.70 20.79
N PHE A 319 -9.14 9.72 20.15
CA PHE A 319 -9.84 10.96 19.82
C PHE A 319 -10.86 11.39 20.90
N GLY A 320 -10.85 10.72 22.07
CA GLY A 320 -11.75 10.93 23.20
C GLY A 320 -13.11 10.24 23.04
N ALA A 321 -13.76 10.41 21.88
CA ALA A 321 -15.07 9.78 21.60
C ALA A 321 -14.95 8.37 21.00
N PHE A 322 -13.85 8.10 20.30
CA PHE A 322 -13.57 6.81 19.67
C PHE A 322 -12.06 6.61 19.58
N VAL A 323 -11.64 5.35 19.48
CA VAL A 323 -10.24 4.96 19.29
C VAL A 323 -10.05 4.57 17.83
N LEU A 324 -9.18 5.28 17.13
CA LEU A 324 -8.91 5.03 15.71
C LEU A 324 -7.84 3.95 15.57
N LYS A 325 -8.13 2.87 14.84
CA LYS A 325 -7.16 1.78 14.65
C LYS A 325 -6.03 2.20 13.69
N PRO A 326 -4.80 1.70 13.85
CA PRO A 326 -3.64 2.11 13.04
C PRO A 326 -3.85 1.96 11.53
N ASP A 327 -4.40 0.80 11.14
CA ASP A 327 -4.70 0.41 9.76
C ASP A 327 -5.85 1.22 9.12
N GLN A 328 -6.63 1.99 9.89
CA GLN A 328 -7.67 2.88 9.36
C GLN A 328 -7.10 4.18 8.78
N MET A 329 -5.87 4.59 9.12
CA MET A 329 -5.28 5.83 8.62
C MET A 329 -5.15 5.86 7.09
N GLN A 330 -5.10 4.69 6.45
CA GLN A 330 -5.07 4.55 4.99
C GLN A 330 -6.32 5.16 4.30
N MET A 331 -7.45 5.29 5.02
CA MET A 331 -8.66 5.91 4.47
C MET A 331 -8.44 7.37 4.05
N LEU A 332 -7.50 8.06 4.71
CA LEU A 332 -7.23 9.47 4.47
C LEU A 332 -6.82 9.73 3.03
N ASN A 333 -6.03 8.83 2.42
CA ASN A 333 -5.61 9.03 1.04
C ASN A 333 -6.80 9.10 0.09
N ALA A 334 -7.69 8.09 0.12
CA ALA A 334 -8.87 8.06 -0.76
C ALA A 334 -9.82 9.24 -0.49
N LEU A 335 -10.00 9.65 0.77
CA LEU A 335 -10.81 10.81 1.13
C LEU A 335 -10.19 12.12 0.60
N LEU A 336 -8.89 12.30 0.81
CA LEU A 336 -8.16 13.49 0.39
C LEU A 336 -8.08 13.61 -1.13
N ILE A 337 -7.97 12.52 -1.88
CA ILE A 337 -8.02 12.54 -3.35
C ILE A 337 -9.34 13.17 -3.83
N LEU A 338 -10.47 12.74 -3.29
CA LEU A 338 -11.79 13.26 -3.66
C LEU A 338 -11.93 14.76 -3.37
N ILE A 339 -11.22 15.26 -2.35
CA ILE A 339 -11.20 16.67 -1.96
C ILE A 339 -10.19 17.45 -2.82
N PHE A 340 -9.02 16.89 -3.10
CA PHE A 340 -7.91 17.58 -3.75
C PHE A 340 -8.09 17.72 -5.25
N ILE A 341 -8.68 16.74 -5.94
CA ILE A 341 -8.95 16.87 -7.39
C ILE A 341 -9.70 18.18 -7.71
N PRO A 342 -10.89 18.45 -7.13
CA PRO A 342 -11.61 19.69 -7.44
C PRO A 342 -10.85 20.93 -6.95
N ILE A 343 -10.15 20.87 -5.81
CA ILE A 343 -9.34 22.00 -5.31
C ILE A 343 -8.20 22.34 -6.27
N PHE A 344 -7.50 21.35 -6.80
CA PHE A 344 -6.40 21.57 -7.71
C PHE A 344 -6.89 22.06 -9.08
N ASP A 345 -7.92 21.43 -9.63
CA ASP A 345 -8.46 21.76 -10.96
C ASP A 345 -9.19 23.09 -11.00
N MET A 346 -10.02 23.39 -10.00
CA MET A 346 -10.86 24.60 -9.98
C MET A 346 -10.23 25.76 -9.19
N GLY A 347 -9.30 25.46 -8.27
CA GLY A 347 -8.65 26.46 -7.43
C GLY A 347 -7.18 26.69 -7.80
N VAL A 348 -6.33 25.72 -7.51
CA VAL A 348 -4.85 25.88 -7.56
C VAL A 348 -4.36 26.17 -8.98
N TYR A 349 -4.73 25.36 -9.98
CA TYR A 349 -4.23 25.55 -11.35
C TYR A 349 -4.72 26.86 -11.99
N PRO A 350 -6.01 27.26 -11.85
CA PRO A 350 -6.46 28.58 -12.32
C PRO A 350 -5.72 29.73 -11.65
N LEU A 351 -5.49 29.68 -10.33
CA LEU A 351 -4.76 30.73 -9.60
C LEU A 351 -3.30 30.84 -10.09
N ILE A 352 -2.61 29.72 -10.31
CA ILE A 352 -1.26 29.74 -10.90
C ILE A 352 -1.29 30.31 -12.33
N GLY A 353 -2.34 30.00 -13.09
CA GLY A 353 -2.60 30.58 -14.41
C GLY A 353 -2.76 32.10 -14.37
N MET A 354 -3.42 32.64 -13.33
CA MET A 354 -3.52 34.09 -13.10
C MET A 354 -2.15 34.73 -12.85
N CYS A 355 -1.22 34.01 -12.24
CA CYS A 355 0.18 34.43 -12.07
C CYS A 355 1.02 34.34 -13.36
N LYS A 356 0.42 34.01 -14.52
CA LYS A 356 1.08 33.84 -15.84
C LYS A 356 2.17 32.76 -15.89
N ILE A 357 2.17 31.82 -14.94
CA ILE A 357 3.11 30.70 -14.95
C ILE A 357 2.49 29.55 -15.73
N LYS A 358 3.09 29.17 -16.88
CA LYS A 358 2.68 27.98 -17.62
C LYS A 358 3.20 26.72 -16.92
N VAL A 359 2.29 25.97 -16.33
CA VAL A 359 2.60 24.69 -15.67
C VAL A 359 2.36 23.55 -16.66
N THR A 360 3.44 22.99 -17.21
CA THR A 360 3.35 21.82 -18.09
C THR A 360 3.07 20.54 -17.28
N PRO A 361 2.49 19.49 -17.89
CA PRO A 361 2.23 18.22 -17.21
C PRO A 361 3.48 17.64 -16.52
N LEU A 362 4.62 17.65 -17.22
CA LEU A 362 5.89 17.17 -16.65
C LEU A 362 6.37 18.00 -15.45
N ARG A 363 6.11 19.32 -15.43
CA ARG A 363 6.41 20.16 -14.26
C ARG A 363 5.50 19.82 -13.09
N LYS A 364 4.20 19.56 -13.33
CA LYS A 364 3.28 19.09 -12.26
C LYS A 364 3.78 17.78 -11.66
N MET A 365 4.19 16.82 -12.50
CA MET A 365 4.74 15.55 -12.03
C MET A 365 6.00 15.73 -11.18
N ALA A 366 6.93 16.59 -11.61
CA ALA A 366 8.12 16.93 -10.83
C ALA A 366 7.76 17.55 -9.47
N THR A 367 6.82 18.49 -9.44
CA THR A 367 6.31 19.07 -8.19
C THR A 367 5.65 18.01 -7.31
N GLY A 368 4.93 17.05 -7.88
CA GLY A 368 4.35 15.93 -7.15
C GLY A 368 5.39 15.06 -6.44
N MET A 369 6.54 14.80 -7.08
CA MET A 369 7.67 14.11 -6.43
C MET A 369 8.28 14.92 -5.29
N ILE A 370 8.33 16.26 -5.39
CA ILE A 370 8.77 17.12 -4.29
C ILE A 370 7.80 17.01 -3.10
N PHE A 371 6.50 17.03 -3.34
CA PHE A 371 5.49 16.86 -2.29
C PHE A 371 5.59 15.49 -1.59
N ALA A 372 5.82 14.41 -2.35
CA ALA A 372 6.04 13.09 -1.78
C ALA A 372 7.34 13.01 -0.96
N ALA A 373 8.42 13.68 -1.38
CA ALA A 373 9.66 13.76 -0.60
C ALA A 373 9.45 14.54 0.71
N LEU A 374 8.70 15.65 0.66
CA LEU A 374 8.31 16.42 1.85
C LEU A 374 7.41 15.61 2.79
N ALA A 375 6.51 14.78 2.25
CA ALA A 375 5.69 13.87 3.05
C ALA A 375 6.54 12.91 3.88
N PHE A 376 7.60 12.36 3.30
CA PHE A 376 8.55 11.49 4.02
C PHE A 376 9.45 12.27 4.99
N GLY A 377 9.75 13.54 4.70
CA GLY A 377 10.34 14.45 5.68
C GLY A 377 9.45 14.65 6.91
N ALA A 378 8.15 14.88 6.70
CA ALA A 378 7.17 14.96 7.79
C ALA A 378 7.05 13.62 8.54
N ALA A 379 7.01 12.49 7.82
CA ALA A 379 6.98 11.17 8.44
C ALA A 379 8.21 10.86 9.28
N THR A 380 9.39 11.35 8.88
CA THR A 380 10.62 11.25 9.68
C THR A 380 10.51 12.03 10.99
N ILE A 381 9.96 13.25 10.94
CA ILE A 381 9.78 14.08 12.14
C ILE A 381 8.84 13.37 13.13
N VAL A 382 7.72 12.87 12.63
CA VAL A 382 6.73 12.11 13.41
C VAL A 382 7.37 10.85 14.00
N GLU A 383 8.10 10.08 13.19
CA GLU A 383 8.77 8.85 13.63
C GLU A 383 9.76 9.12 14.76
N ARG A 384 10.55 10.20 14.64
CA ARG A 384 11.53 10.56 15.66
C ARG A 384 10.86 10.91 16.99
N SER A 385 9.75 11.63 16.96
CA SER A 385 8.96 11.93 18.16
C SER A 385 8.32 10.68 18.78
N VAL A 386 7.91 9.71 17.95
CA VAL A 386 7.34 8.45 18.44
C VAL A 386 8.40 7.61 19.17
N ILE A 387 9.62 7.53 18.62
CA ILE A 387 10.73 6.74 19.19
C ILE A 387 11.17 7.25 20.56
N GLU A 388 10.99 8.54 20.90
CA GLU A 388 11.38 9.09 22.22
C GLU A 388 10.73 8.37 23.42
N THR A 389 9.61 7.69 23.22
CA THR A 389 8.91 6.94 24.28
C THR A 389 9.10 5.43 24.18
N VAL A 390 9.77 4.95 23.14
CA VAL A 390 9.98 3.52 22.90
C VAL A 390 11.29 3.10 23.53
N VAL A 391 11.26 2.02 24.31
CA VAL A 391 12.48 1.40 24.84
C VAL A 391 12.99 0.40 23.81
N ASP A 392 14.16 0.66 23.24
CA ASP A 392 14.78 -0.25 22.28
C ASP A 392 15.15 -1.57 22.96
N PRO A 393 14.84 -2.72 22.36
CA PRO A 393 15.33 -4.00 22.84
C PRO A 393 16.86 -4.00 22.93
N PRO A 394 17.44 -4.51 24.04
CA PRO A 394 18.90 -4.59 24.16
C PRO A 394 19.47 -5.53 23.09
N PRO A 395 20.52 -5.13 22.33
CA PRO A 395 21.21 -6.03 21.40
C PRO A 395 21.96 -7.14 22.15
N ALA A 396 22.41 -8.16 21.39
CA ALA A 396 23.27 -9.22 21.90
C ALA A 396 24.44 -8.69 22.74
N SER A 397 24.81 -9.43 23.79
CA SER A 397 25.81 -9.06 24.80
C SER A 397 25.44 -7.86 25.69
N THR A 398 24.20 -7.37 25.65
CA THR A 398 23.72 -6.32 26.56
C THR A 398 22.42 -6.68 27.25
N SER A 399 22.16 -6.07 28.40
CA SER A 399 20.90 -6.17 29.14
C SER A 399 20.47 -4.79 29.62
N LEU A 400 19.16 -4.57 29.81
CA LEU A 400 18.65 -3.32 30.36
C LEU A 400 18.36 -3.45 31.85
N LEU A 401 18.73 -2.42 32.62
CA LEU A 401 18.46 -2.33 34.05
C LEU A 401 17.79 -0.99 34.37
N GLN A 402 16.65 -1.06 35.03
CA GLN A 402 16.07 0.05 35.77
C GLN A 402 15.97 -0.31 37.26
N VAL A 403 15.79 0.70 38.12
CA VAL A 403 15.83 0.52 39.57
C VAL A 403 14.61 1.18 40.18
N LEU A 404 13.92 0.42 41.02
CA LEU A 404 12.76 0.86 41.77
C LEU A 404 13.07 0.87 43.26
N ASN A 405 13.06 2.06 43.87
CA ASN A 405 13.32 2.23 45.29
C ASN A 405 12.01 2.28 46.09
N LEU A 406 11.73 1.22 46.85
CA LEU A 406 10.60 1.12 47.78
C LEU A 406 11.02 1.38 49.24
N ALA A 407 12.31 1.59 49.48
CA ALA A 407 12.85 1.73 50.83
C ALA A 407 12.63 3.13 51.43
N GLU A 408 12.72 3.26 52.75
CA GLU A 408 12.64 4.55 53.45
C GLU A 408 13.95 5.36 53.30
N GLY A 409 14.10 6.06 52.18
CA GLY A 409 15.20 7.01 51.95
C GLY A 409 15.71 7.04 50.52
N ASN A 410 16.74 7.86 50.27
CA ASN A 410 17.40 7.91 48.97
C ASN A 410 18.51 6.86 48.91
N ILE A 411 18.63 6.18 47.77
CA ILE A 411 19.62 5.12 47.57
C ILE A 411 20.58 5.49 46.45
N SER A 412 21.88 5.29 46.69
CA SER A 412 22.90 5.32 45.64
C SER A 412 23.25 3.89 45.24
N LEU A 413 23.42 3.64 43.94
CA LEU A 413 23.65 2.31 43.38
C LEU A 413 24.87 2.29 42.48
N ASP A 414 25.75 1.30 42.69
CA ASP A 414 26.90 1.00 41.85
C ASP A 414 26.88 -0.46 41.40
N VAL A 415 27.18 -0.71 40.11
CA VAL A 415 27.16 -2.06 39.54
C VAL A 415 28.58 -2.47 39.17
N GLN A 416 29.00 -3.65 39.62
CA GLN A 416 30.34 -4.16 39.36
C GLN A 416 30.71 -4.12 37.87
N GLY A 417 31.83 -3.46 37.56
CA GLY A 417 32.34 -3.33 36.19
C GLY A 417 31.70 -2.20 35.38
N HIS A 418 30.75 -1.44 35.95
CA HIS A 418 30.04 -0.36 35.28
C HIS A 418 29.95 0.88 36.19
N THR A 419 30.81 1.86 35.93
CA THR A 419 30.87 3.08 36.75
C THR A 419 29.87 4.12 36.26
N GLY A 420 29.06 4.68 37.17
CA GLY A 420 28.27 5.88 36.89
C GLY A 420 26.97 5.67 36.13
N LEU A 421 26.40 4.45 36.12
CA LEU A 421 25.09 4.16 35.52
C LEU A 421 23.95 4.96 36.17
N PHE A 422 24.00 5.13 37.49
CA PHE A 422 22.99 5.87 38.28
C PHE A 422 23.70 6.98 39.08
N PRO A 423 24.00 8.13 38.46
CA PRO A 423 24.83 9.16 39.08
C PRO A 423 24.09 9.97 40.16
N GLN A 424 22.76 9.97 40.14
CA GLN A 424 21.94 10.65 41.15
C GLN A 424 21.31 9.64 42.12
N PRO A 425 21.18 9.98 43.41
CA PRO A 425 20.45 9.15 44.37
C PRO A 425 19.00 8.96 43.93
N ILE A 426 18.53 7.72 43.94
CA ILE A 426 17.18 7.32 43.55
C ILE A 426 16.26 7.55 44.74
N LYS A 427 15.23 8.37 44.58
CA LYS A 427 14.28 8.67 45.68
C LYS A 427 13.27 7.55 45.87
N SER A 428 12.70 7.50 47.06
CA SER A 428 11.67 6.53 47.44
C SER A 428 10.36 6.78 46.68
N TYR A 429 9.80 5.72 46.09
CA TYR A 429 8.53 5.74 45.33
C TYR A 429 8.48 6.76 44.17
N GLU A 430 9.62 7.10 43.57
CA GLU A 430 9.69 7.90 42.35
C GLU A 430 9.61 7.00 41.12
N ASP A 431 9.08 7.53 40.00
CA ASP A 431 9.08 6.80 38.73
C ASP A 431 10.52 6.39 38.37
N PRO A 432 10.73 5.14 37.93
CA PRO A 432 12.05 4.66 37.59
C PRO A 432 12.67 5.53 36.48
N VAL A 433 13.97 5.81 36.64
CA VAL A 433 14.76 6.49 35.61
C VAL A 433 14.86 5.58 34.38
N GLU A 434 15.02 6.18 33.20
CA GLU A 434 15.21 5.47 31.92
C GLU A 434 16.21 4.31 32.05
N TYR A 435 15.88 3.19 31.37
CA TYR A 435 16.68 1.98 31.36
C TYR A 435 18.16 2.24 31.03
N GLN A 436 19.04 1.74 31.88
CA GLN A 436 20.48 1.79 31.69
C GLN A 436 20.98 0.51 31.03
N ARG A 437 21.94 0.64 30.10
CA ARG A 437 22.53 -0.52 29.40
C ARG A 437 23.66 -1.13 30.23
N LEU A 438 23.56 -2.44 30.46
CA LEU A 438 24.59 -3.28 31.06
C LEU A 438 25.29 -4.08 29.98
N GLN A 439 26.61 -3.98 29.90
CA GLN A 439 27.42 -4.82 29.04
C GLN A 439 27.71 -6.16 29.74
N LEU A 440 27.40 -7.26 29.06
CA LEU A 440 27.65 -8.61 29.57
C LEU A 440 28.82 -9.26 28.79
N ASN A 441 29.60 -10.07 29.49
CA ASN A 441 30.74 -10.83 28.93
C ASN A 441 30.32 -12.20 28.37
N GLY A 442 29.03 -12.50 28.33
CA GLY A 442 28.44 -13.73 27.80
C GLY A 442 26.92 -13.75 27.97
N PHE A 443 26.27 -14.83 27.53
CA PHE A 443 24.80 -14.97 27.53
C PHE A 443 24.15 -14.69 28.89
N LYS A 444 24.81 -15.12 29.99
CA LYS A 444 24.40 -14.85 31.37
C LYS A 444 25.60 -14.47 32.21
N GLN A 445 25.44 -13.46 33.07
CA GLN A 445 26.49 -13.01 33.98
C GLN A 445 25.90 -12.62 35.34
N ALA A 446 26.56 -13.07 36.41
CA ALA A 446 26.29 -12.58 37.75
C ALA A 446 27.09 -11.31 38.01
N LEU A 447 26.41 -10.24 38.42
CA LEU A 447 26.99 -8.96 38.78
C LEU A 447 26.66 -8.63 40.23
N THR A 448 27.64 -8.07 40.94
CA THR A 448 27.42 -7.53 42.29
C THR A 448 26.92 -6.10 42.20
N VAL A 449 25.77 -5.84 42.79
CA VAL A 449 25.19 -4.50 42.95
C VAL A 449 25.48 -4.03 44.37
N THR A 450 26.13 -2.89 44.51
CA THR A 450 26.42 -2.24 45.78
C THR A 450 25.44 -1.10 45.98
N LEU A 451 24.67 -1.16 47.07
CA LEU A 451 23.72 -0.14 47.48
C LEU A 451 24.28 0.64 48.65
N THR A 452 24.22 1.97 48.60
CA THR A 452 24.51 2.82 49.74
C THR A 452 23.21 3.40 50.26
N VAL A 453 22.77 2.97 51.44
CA VAL A 453 21.54 3.42 52.11
C VAL A 453 21.95 4.05 53.44
N ASN A 454 21.61 5.32 53.66
CA ASN A 454 21.96 6.06 54.89
C ASN A 454 23.45 6.02 55.27
N GLY A 455 24.35 5.85 54.29
CA GLY A 455 25.80 5.77 54.49
C GLY A 455 26.35 4.36 54.74
N GLU A 456 25.49 3.35 54.84
CA GLU A 456 25.89 1.94 54.93
C GLU A 456 25.84 1.25 53.56
N ASN A 457 26.81 0.38 53.30
CA ASN A 457 26.90 -0.35 52.05
C ASN A 457 26.32 -1.76 52.19
N HIS A 458 25.39 -2.10 51.30
CA HIS A 458 24.80 -3.43 51.17
C HIS A 458 25.14 -4.01 49.80
N HIS A 459 25.37 -5.33 49.73
CA HIS A 459 25.76 -5.99 48.49
C HIS A 459 24.72 -7.04 48.08
N CYS A 460 24.30 -6.98 46.82
CA CYS A 460 23.32 -7.89 46.23
C CYS A 460 23.90 -8.51 44.96
N VAL A 461 24.03 -9.83 44.91
CA VAL A 461 24.47 -10.54 43.69
C VAL A 461 23.25 -10.91 42.86
N LYS A 462 23.19 -10.45 41.60
CA LYS A 462 22.09 -10.72 40.67
C LYS A 462 22.60 -11.21 39.32
N THR A 463 21.83 -12.10 38.70
CA THR A 463 22.17 -12.69 37.39
C THR A 463 21.36 -12.01 36.29
N PHE A 464 22.06 -11.48 35.30
CA PHE A 464 21.50 -10.84 34.12
C PHE A 464 21.69 -11.74 32.92
N THR A 465 20.73 -11.71 31.99
CA THR A 465 20.76 -12.41 30.71
C THR A 465 20.82 -11.37 29.61
N GLU A 466 21.56 -11.63 28.53
CA GLU A 466 21.56 -10.73 27.37
C GLU A 466 20.17 -10.69 26.71
N GLU A 467 19.89 -9.61 25.97
CA GLU A 467 18.62 -9.38 25.26
C GLU A 467 17.38 -9.26 26.18
N GLU A 468 17.60 -9.13 27.49
CA GLU A 468 16.55 -9.03 28.51
C GLU A 468 16.60 -7.70 29.27
N ALA A 469 15.42 -7.24 29.69
CA ALA A 469 15.24 -6.04 30.51
C ALA A 469 14.79 -6.41 31.92
N TYR A 470 15.31 -5.71 32.92
CA TYR A 470 15.03 -5.99 34.32
C TYR A 470 14.78 -4.73 35.15
N THR A 471 13.87 -4.86 36.12
CA THR A 471 13.75 -3.94 37.26
C THR A 471 14.41 -4.54 38.48
N LEU A 472 15.34 -3.81 39.09
CA LEU A 472 15.83 -4.11 40.43
C LEU A 472 14.99 -3.36 41.45
N ILE A 473 14.17 -4.10 42.19
CA ILE A 473 13.34 -3.58 43.27
C ILE A 473 14.15 -3.63 44.56
N ILE A 474 14.26 -2.49 45.23
CA ILE A 474 14.96 -2.35 46.51
C ILE A 474 13.92 -2.05 47.58
N ASN A 475 13.94 -2.82 48.66
CA ASN A 475 13.06 -2.63 49.81
C ASN A 475 13.88 -2.74 51.09
N ASP A 476 13.50 -2.00 52.13
CA ASP A 476 14.01 -2.18 53.48
C ASP A 476 12.92 -2.71 54.42
N ASP A 477 13.33 -3.59 55.33
CA ASP A 477 12.48 -4.05 56.42
C ASP A 477 13.32 -4.22 57.71
N ALA A 478 12.71 -4.76 58.76
CA ALA A 478 13.37 -4.98 60.04
C ALA A 478 14.56 -5.97 59.98
N LEU A 479 14.70 -6.74 58.90
CA LEU A 479 15.77 -7.72 58.68
C LEU A 479 16.91 -7.16 57.81
N GLY A 480 16.69 -6.04 57.13
CA GLY A 480 17.69 -5.29 56.37
C GLY A 480 17.22 -4.86 54.99
N VAL A 481 18.17 -4.51 54.12
CA VAL A 481 17.88 -4.11 52.74
C VAL A 481 17.84 -5.36 51.85
N HIS A 482 16.73 -5.54 51.15
CA HIS A 482 16.48 -6.64 50.22
C HIS A 482 16.45 -6.16 48.77
N CYS A 483 17.07 -6.95 47.89
CA CYS A 483 17.10 -6.71 46.45
C CYS A 483 16.35 -7.83 45.72
N THR A 484 15.34 -7.48 44.93
CA THR A 484 14.58 -8.41 44.08
C THR A 484 14.76 -8.02 42.62
N LEU A 485 15.16 -8.97 41.78
CA LEU A 485 15.31 -8.73 40.34
C LEU A 485 14.09 -9.32 39.63
N VAL A 486 13.40 -8.49 38.86
CA VAL A 486 12.21 -8.87 38.09
C VAL A 486 12.47 -8.63 36.63
N LYS A 487 12.08 -9.58 35.78
CA LYS A 487 12.12 -9.40 34.33
C LYS A 487 10.98 -8.49 33.89
N ASP A 488 11.30 -7.50 33.06
CA ASP A 488 10.34 -6.53 32.55
C ASP A 488 9.81 -6.91 31.18
N ASN A 489 8.61 -6.41 30.88
CA ASN A 489 8.10 -6.36 29.53
C ASN A 489 8.20 -4.92 29.01
N ILE A 490 9.21 -4.67 28.17
CA ILE A 490 9.44 -3.37 27.55
C ILE A 490 8.68 -3.19 26.23
N GLN A 491 8.00 -4.25 25.76
CA GLN A 491 7.23 -4.17 24.52
C GLN A 491 5.90 -3.49 24.77
N LYS A 492 5.72 -2.33 24.14
CA LYS A 492 4.44 -1.64 24.12
C LYS A 492 3.41 -2.46 23.36
N SER A 493 2.16 -2.49 23.86
CA SER A 493 1.06 -3.08 23.09
C SER A 493 0.78 -2.23 21.85
N GLU A 494 0.70 -2.89 20.70
CA GLU A 494 0.37 -2.26 19.42
C GLU A 494 -1.15 -2.00 19.27
N ASN A 495 -1.97 -2.64 20.12
CA ASN A 495 -3.41 -2.38 20.25
C ASN A 495 -3.74 -1.27 21.25
N GLY A 496 -2.72 -0.74 21.92
CA GLY A 496 -2.90 0.33 22.91
C GLY A 496 -3.19 -0.14 24.33
N GLU A 497 -3.15 -1.44 24.59
CA GLU A 497 -3.27 -1.95 25.96
C GLU A 497 -2.10 -1.48 26.82
N ALA A 498 -2.35 -1.31 28.11
CA ALA A 498 -1.31 -1.05 29.08
C ALA A 498 -0.82 -2.37 29.67
N HIS A 499 0.49 -2.51 29.84
CA HIS A 499 1.06 -3.60 30.62
C HIS A 499 0.99 -3.25 32.11
N LEU A 500 0.47 -4.16 32.93
CA LEU A 500 0.22 -3.91 34.35
C LEU A 500 0.85 -5.01 35.21
N ARG A 501 1.55 -4.60 36.27
CA ARG A 501 1.97 -5.49 37.36
C ARG A 501 1.72 -4.88 38.72
N PHE A 502 1.55 -5.71 39.73
CA PHE A 502 1.37 -5.32 41.12
C PHE A 502 2.56 -5.72 41.97
N ILE A 503 2.92 -4.87 42.93
CA ILE A 503 3.95 -5.10 43.93
C ILE A 503 3.33 -4.91 45.31
N ASN A 504 3.46 -5.91 46.17
CA ASN A 504 2.81 -5.91 47.47
C ASN A 504 3.84 -5.78 48.61
N THR A 505 3.86 -4.65 49.31
CA THR A 505 4.73 -4.46 50.49
C THR A 505 4.05 -4.85 51.81
N LEU A 506 2.83 -5.37 51.75
CA LEU A 506 2.04 -5.75 52.92
C LEU A 506 2.32 -7.19 53.35
N GLN A 507 1.86 -7.53 54.56
CA GLN A 507 2.04 -8.84 55.22
C GLN A 507 0.91 -9.84 54.92
N GLU A 508 0.22 -9.69 53.77
CA GLU A 508 -0.93 -10.49 53.37
C GLU A 508 -0.97 -10.65 51.85
N ASP A 509 -1.42 -11.79 51.34
CA ASP A 509 -1.63 -12.03 49.91
C ASP A 509 -2.89 -11.33 49.40
N PHE A 510 -2.85 -10.84 48.17
CA PHE A 510 -4.00 -10.22 47.50
C PHE A 510 -4.29 -10.83 46.13
N ASN A 511 -5.58 -10.95 45.82
CA ASN A 511 -6.06 -11.23 44.48
C ASN A 511 -6.76 -9.99 43.93
N ILE A 512 -6.21 -9.40 42.87
CA ILE A 512 -6.71 -8.16 42.28
C ILE A 512 -7.33 -8.44 40.92
N THR A 513 -8.52 -7.90 40.67
CA THR A 513 -9.21 -8.08 39.39
C THR A 513 -9.36 -6.74 38.67
N VAL A 514 -8.69 -6.61 37.53
CA VAL A 514 -8.69 -5.40 36.68
C VAL A 514 -9.27 -5.79 35.32
N GLY A 515 -10.43 -5.23 34.97
CA GLY A 515 -11.15 -5.64 33.75
C GLY A 515 -11.46 -7.14 33.76
N ALA A 516 -11.03 -7.85 32.70
CA ALA A 516 -11.16 -9.31 32.58
C ALA A 516 -9.98 -10.09 33.18
N LYS A 517 -8.96 -9.41 33.72
CA LYS A 517 -7.70 -10.02 34.17
C LYS A 517 -7.65 -10.13 35.69
N ARG A 518 -7.03 -11.21 36.19
CA ARG A 518 -6.86 -11.46 37.63
C ARG A 518 -5.38 -11.64 37.96
N PHE A 519 -4.92 -10.89 38.95
CA PHE A 519 -3.54 -10.86 39.42
C PHE A 519 -3.47 -11.47 40.81
N HIS A 520 -2.60 -12.46 40.98
CA HIS A 520 -2.22 -12.94 42.31
C HIS A 520 -0.96 -12.21 42.75
N VAL A 521 -1.01 -11.54 43.90
CA VAL A 521 0.06 -10.70 44.43
C VAL A 521 0.50 -11.25 45.79
N PRO A 522 1.66 -11.95 45.85
CA PRO A 522 2.09 -12.59 47.09
C PRO A 522 2.56 -11.58 48.15
N VAL A 523 2.58 -12.01 49.40
CA VAL A 523 3.08 -11.27 50.56
C VAL A 523 4.57 -10.96 50.48
N GLY A 524 5.01 -9.86 51.11
CA GLY A 524 6.43 -9.63 51.43
C GLY A 524 7.29 -9.18 50.25
N VAL A 525 6.89 -8.10 49.57
CA VAL A 525 7.48 -7.61 48.31
C VAL A 525 7.26 -8.60 47.16
N GLY A 526 6.15 -9.32 47.21
CA GLY A 526 5.72 -10.20 46.15
C GLY A 526 5.29 -9.41 44.92
N VAL A 527 5.74 -9.87 43.74
CA VAL A 527 5.45 -9.25 42.45
C VAL A 527 4.53 -10.18 41.66
N SER A 528 3.44 -9.64 41.14
CA SER A 528 2.54 -10.40 40.28
C SER A 528 3.17 -10.66 38.91
N ASN A 529 2.64 -11.64 38.19
CA ASN A 529 2.87 -11.70 36.74
C ASN A 529 2.30 -10.43 36.09
N GLY A 530 2.98 -9.95 35.06
CA GLY A 530 2.51 -8.83 34.24
C GLY A 530 1.47 -9.31 33.23
N GLU A 531 0.41 -8.52 33.04
CA GLU A 531 -0.64 -8.79 32.05
C GLU A 531 -0.97 -7.50 31.29
N PHE A 532 -1.40 -7.66 30.03
CA PHE A 532 -1.97 -6.56 29.26
C PHE A 532 -3.43 -6.35 29.65
N VAL A 533 -3.81 -5.08 29.82
CA VAL A 533 -5.12 -4.64 30.26
C VAL A 533 -5.59 -3.52 29.33
N ASP A 534 -6.88 -3.55 28.98
CA ASP A 534 -7.50 -2.52 28.16
C ASP A 534 -7.37 -1.13 28.78
N ARG A 535 -7.23 -0.12 27.92
CA ARG A 535 -7.23 1.28 28.34
C ARG A 535 -8.60 1.68 28.85
N GLU A 536 -8.71 1.83 30.16
CA GLU A 536 -9.88 2.38 30.83
C GLU A 536 -9.48 3.18 32.06
N LEU A 537 -10.44 3.93 32.60
CA LEU A 537 -10.32 4.57 33.91
C LEU A 537 -10.75 3.59 35.01
N TYR A 538 -9.78 3.02 35.71
CA TYR A 538 -10.01 2.01 36.73
C TYR A 538 -10.07 2.62 38.14
N SER A 539 -11.24 3.15 38.50
CA SER A 539 -11.49 3.79 39.81
C SER A 539 -12.01 2.85 40.91
N ASN A 540 -12.44 1.64 40.55
CA ASN A 540 -13.02 0.68 41.49
C ASN A 540 -12.56 -0.77 41.22
N VAL A 541 -11.25 -0.99 41.29
CA VAL A 541 -10.63 -2.29 41.10
C VAL A 541 -10.82 -3.15 42.34
N LYS A 542 -11.36 -4.37 42.17
CA LYS A 542 -11.57 -5.30 43.29
C LYS A 542 -10.24 -5.87 43.77
N CYS A 543 -9.98 -5.76 45.07
CA CYS A 543 -8.81 -6.33 45.74
C CYS A 543 -9.30 -7.22 46.90
N GLU A 544 -9.04 -8.53 46.79
CA GLU A 544 -9.49 -9.55 47.75
C GLU A 544 -8.29 -10.07 48.54
N GLY A 545 -8.24 -9.76 49.84
CA GLY A 545 -7.29 -10.35 50.78
C GLY A 545 -7.91 -11.50 51.57
N SER A 546 -7.08 -12.18 52.35
CA SER A 546 -7.48 -13.20 53.33
C SER A 546 -8.30 -12.62 54.50
N SER A 547 -8.07 -11.35 54.84
CA SER A 547 -8.60 -10.65 56.02
C SER A 547 -9.58 -9.53 55.66
N ARG A 548 -9.49 -8.97 54.46
CA ARG A 548 -10.28 -7.80 54.01
C ARG A 548 -10.44 -7.75 52.50
N ASN A 549 -11.57 -7.21 52.06
CA ASN A 549 -11.83 -6.87 50.66
C ASN A 549 -11.89 -5.35 50.50
N LEU A 550 -11.25 -4.84 49.46
CA LEU A 550 -11.03 -3.42 49.23
C LEU A 550 -11.33 -3.08 47.77
N SER A 551 -11.59 -1.79 47.52
CA SER A 551 -11.66 -1.21 46.18
C SER A 551 -10.46 -0.28 46.00
N LEU A 552 -9.72 -0.45 44.91
CA LEU A 552 -8.55 0.36 44.58
C LEU A 552 -8.87 1.32 43.43
N ASP A 553 -8.37 2.54 43.53
CA ASP A 553 -8.32 3.48 42.40
C ASP A 553 -6.89 3.47 41.84
N ILE A 554 -6.73 2.95 40.62
CA ILE A 554 -5.44 2.93 39.90
C ILE A 554 -5.41 3.98 38.76
N GLY A 555 -6.52 4.71 38.56
CA GLY A 555 -6.67 5.74 37.55
C GLY A 555 -6.67 5.22 36.10
N LEU A 556 -6.32 6.10 35.16
CA LEU A 556 -6.23 5.78 33.73
C LEU A 556 -4.97 4.97 33.45
N LEU A 557 -5.11 3.89 32.69
CA LEU A 557 -4.00 3.13 32.11
C LEU A 557 -3.88 3.50 30.64
N ASP A 558 -2.84 4.23 30.25
CA ASP A 558 -2.77 4.85 28.92
C ASP A 558 -2.07 3.99 27.86
N PHE A 559 -2.17 4.42 26.59
CA PHE A 559 -1.75 3.66 25.41
C PHE A 559 -0.30 3.18 25.48
N GLY A 560 -0.11 1.85 25.49
CA GLY A 560 1.22 1.23 25.38
C GLY A 560 2.15 1.50 26.57
N ALA A 561 1.63 2.04 27.67
CA ALA A 561 2.41 2.24 28.89
C ALA A 561 2.62 0.91 29.64
N SER A 562 3.69 0.83 30.44
CA SER A 562 3.86 -0.22 31.45
C SER A 562 3.79 0.40 32.83
N TYR A 563 2.93 -0.12 33.70
CA TYR A 563 2.75 0.38 35.05
C TYR A 563 3.08 -0.66 36.12
N SER A 564 3.72 -0.17 37.18
CA SER A 564 3.89 -0.87 38.45
C SER A 564 2.98 -0.25 39.50
N ILE A 565 2.02 -1.02 39.99
CA ILE A 565 1.12 -0.60 41.06
C ILE A 565 1.60 -1.15 42.39
N ILE A 566 1.99 -0.26 43.29
CA ILE A 566 2.52 -0.62 44.60
C ILE A 566 1.41 -0.49 45.65
N LEU A 567 1.19 -1.57 46.41
CA LEU A 567 0.29 -1.60 47.56
C LEU A 567 1.11 -1.33 48.83
N LYS A 568 0.81 -0.25 49.56
CA LYS A 568 1.56 0.14 50.77
C LYS A 568 0.65 0.56 51.93
N GLY A 569 1.19 0.55 53.16
CA GLY A 569 0.50 1.06 54.36
C GLY A 569 -0.86 0.41 54.62
N ASN A 570 -1.92 1.22 54.73
CA ASN A 570 -3.30 0.74 54.88
C ASN A 570 -3.98 0.40 53.53
N VAL A 571 -3.19 -0.07 52.57
CA VAL A 571 -3.56 -0.31 51.16
C VAL A 571 -3.77 0.97 50.36
N ASP A 572 -2.89 1.94 50.60
CA ASP A 572 -2.70 3.06 49.68
C ASP A 572 -2.03 2.54 48.40
N VAL A 573 -2.46 3.09 47.28
CA VAL A 573 -1.94 2.73 45.96
C VAL A 573 -0.98 3.81 45.50
N THR A 574 0.21 3.39 45.07
CA THR A 574 1.12 4.25 44.30
C THR A 574 1.28 3.65 42.92
N LYS A 575 0.90 4.41 41.88
CA LYS A 575 1.10 4.04 40.48
C LYS A 575 2.43 4.63 40.00
N LEU A 576 3.29 3.78 39.47
CA LEU A 576 4.53 4.17 38.80
C LEU A 576 4.50 3.78 37.34
N GLU A 577 5.12 4.60 36.50
CA GLU A 577 5.21 4.40 35.05
C GLU A 577 6.60 3.84 34.69
N ASP A 578 6.68 2.52 34.46
CA ASP A 578 7.91 1.83 34.08
C ASP A 578 8.31 2.14 32.63
N VAL A 579 7.32 2.17 31.74
CA VAL A 579 7.49 2.51 30.32
C VAL A 579 6.48 3.58 29.97
N ARG A 580 6.96 4.70 29.44
CA ARG A 580 6.11 5.86 29.15
C ARG A 580 4.99 5.54 28.17
N ALA A 581 3.81 6.08 28.39
CA ALA A 581 2.70 6.01 27.45
C ALA A 581 3.06 6.60 26.07
N ASN A 582 2.36 6.16 25.04
CA ASN A 582 2.40 6.81 23.74
C ASN A 582 1.81 8.22 23.88
N ASN A 583 2.64 9.25 23.69
CA ASN A 583 2.23 10.65 23.85
C ASN A 583 1.98 11.36 22.50
N VAL A 584 2.52 10.84 21.40
CA VAL A 584 2.31 11.41 20.07
C VAL A 584 0.96 10.97 19.51
N HIS A 585 0.02 11.91 19.39
CA HIS A 585 -1.32 11.64 18.85
C HIS A 585 -1.28 11.27 17.36
N ILE A 586 -2.05 10.25 16.95
CA ILE A 586 -2.08 9.70 15.58
C ILE A 586 -2.42 10.74 14.50
N ALA A 587 -3.16 11.80 14.85
CA ALA A 587 -3.44 12.94 13.96
C ALA A 587 -2.18 13.65 13.43
N TRP A 588 -1.02 13.48 14.08
CA TRP A 588 0.27 13.98 13.55
C TRP A 588 0.70 13.31 12.25
N GLN A 589 0.07 12.21 11.82
CA GLN A 589 0.26 11.66 10.48
C GLN A 589 -0.59 12.37 9.41
N VAL A 590 -1.57 13.21 9.76
CA VAL A 590 -2.39 13.91 8.75
C VAL A 590 -1.54 14.76 7.78
N PRO A 591 -0.54 15.55 8.24
CA PRO A 591 0.32 16.32 7.34
C PRO A 591 1.06 15.47 6.29
N GLN A 592 1.62 14.31 6.64
CA GLN A 592 2.30 13.44 5.66
C GLN A 592 1.31 12.85 4.65
N TYR A 593 0.10 12.46 5.05
CA TYR A 593 -0.96 12.02 4.12
C TYR A 593 -1.37 13.17 3.19
N VAL A 594 -1.61 14.37 3.72
CA VAL A 594 -1.94 15.57 2.92
C VAL A 594 -0.86 15.85 1.87
N LEU A 595 0.40 15.86 2.25
CA LEU A 595 1.50 16.11 1.32
C LEU A 595 1.60 15.00 0.26
N LEU A 596 1.49 13.73 0.67
CA LEU A 596 1.59 12.60 -0.24
C LEU A 596 0.44 12.55 -1.23
N THR A 597 -0.80 12.77 -0.78
CA THR A 597 -1.99 12.80 -1.65
C THR A 597 -1.97 14.00 -2.59
N ALA A 598 -1.53 15.18 -2.14
CA ALA A 598 -1.30 16.31 -3.04
C ALA A 598 -0.25 15.96 -4.12
N GLY A 599 0.82 15.27 -3.70
CA GLY A 599 1.81 14.71 -4.61
C GLY A 599 1.23 13.73 -5.62
N GLU A 600 0.34 12.83 -5.20
CA GLU A 600 -0.36 11.86 -6.05
C GLU A 600 -1.25 12.54 -7.10
N VAL A 601 -2.04 13.54 -6.72
CA VAL A 601 -2.88 14.28 -7.68
C VAL A 601 -2.02 14.93 -8.77
N MET A 602 -0.89 15.53 -8.38
CA MET A 602 0.02 16.20 -9.33
C MET A 602 0.86 15.23 -10.16
N PHE A 603 1.20 14.05 -9.62
CA PHE A 603 2.04 13.06 -10.28
C PHE A 603 1.24 12.03 -11.06
N SER A 604 0.30 11.35 -10.40
CA SER A 604 -0.39 10.18 -10.94
C SER A 604 -1.47 10.57 -11.94
N ILE A 605 -2.37 11.47 -11.55
CA ILE A 605 -3.49 11.88 -12.43
C ILE A 605 -2.95 12.62 -13.65
N THR A 606 -2.05 13.58 -13.43
CA THR A 606 -1.41 14.30 -14.54
C THR A 606 -0.53 13.39 -15.40
N GLY A 607 0.20 12.45 -14.80
CA GLY A 607 1.06 11.52 -15.53
C GLY A 607 0.27 10.58 -16.42
N LEU A 608 -0.85 10.05 -15.93
CA LEU A 608 -1.80 9.28 -16.75
C LEU A 608 -2.34 10.13 -17.89
N GLU A 609 -2.85 11.34 -17.63
CA GLU A 609 -3.36 12.25 -18.67
C GLU A 609 -2.29 12.56 -19.74
N PHE A 610 -1.08 12.89 -19.31
CA PHE A 610 0.08 13.11 -20.19
C PHE A 610 0.33 11.89 -21.09
N SER A 611 0.40 10.70 -20.50
CA SER A 611 0.66 9.47 -21.25
C SER A 611 -0.44 9.15 -22.24
N TYR A 612 -1.70 9.39 -21.89
CA TYR A 612 -2.83 9.27 -22.82
C TYR A 612 -2.73 10.28 -23.98
N SER A 613 -2.29 11.51 -23.71
CA SER A 613 -2.13 12.56 -24.72
C SER A 613 -0.94 12.34 -25.67
N GLN A 614 0.08 11.59 -25.23
CA GLN A 614 1.30 11.30 -26.00
C GLN A 614 1.28 9.90 -26.62
N ALA A 615 0.16 9.20 -26.54
CA ALA A 615 -0.04 7.85 -27.09
C ALA A 615 -0.81 7.89 -28.42
N PRO A 616 -0.37 7.12 -29.43
CA PRO A 616 -1.20 6.75 -30.57
C PRO A 616 -2.49 6.06 -30.13
N ALA A 617 -3.58 6.23 -30.88
CA ALA A 617 -4.90 5.69 -30.51
C ALA A 617 -4.88 4.16 -30.28
N ASN A 618 -4.12 3.42 -31.10
CA ASN A 618 -3.97 1.97 -31.04
C ASN A 618 -2.96 1.48 -29.98
N MET A 619 -2.20 2.36 -29.31
CA MET A 619 -1.13 1.98 -28.37
C MET A 619 -1.32 2.52 -26.93
N LYS A 620 -2.46 3.13 -26.62
CA LYS A 620 -2.79 3.60 -25.26
C LYS A 620 -2.71 2.49 -24.21
N SER A 621 -3.14 1.27 -24.54
CA SER A 621 -3.05 0.10 -23.67
C SER A 621 -1.60 -0.29 -23.32
N VAL A 622 -0.67 -0.14 -24.27
CA VAL A 622 0.77 -0.43 -24.07
C VAL A 622 1.38 0.56 -23.07
N LEU A 623 1.07 1.85 -23.19
CA LEU A 623 1.53 2.85 -22.22
C LEU A 623 0.89 2.69 -20.85
N GLN A 624 -0.38 2.29 -20.77
CA GLN A 624 -1.04 1.99 -19.50
C GLN A 624 -0.38 0.78 -18.81
N ALA A 625 -0.04 -0.27 -19.57
CA ALA A 625 0.72 -1.40 -19.05
C ALA A 625 2.11 -0.96 -18.55
N GLY A 626 2.82 -0.14 -19.33
CA GLY A 626 4.08 0.48 -18.93
C GLY A 626 3.96 1.27 -17.63
N TRP A 627 2.87 2.02 -17.45
CA TRP A 627 2.60 2.81 -16.24
C TRP A 627 2.42 1.90 -15.02
N LEU A 628 1.58 0.87 -15.12
CA LEU A 628 1.36 -0.09 -14.02
C LEU A 628 2.65 -0.84 -13.65
N MET A 629 3.52 -1.13 -14.63
CA MET A 629 4.85 -1.68 -14.33
C MET A 629 5.70 -0.75 -13.48
N THR A 630 5.58 0.58 -13.62
CA THR A 630 6.33 1.51 -12.74
C THR A 630 5.92 1.34 -11.28
N VAL A 631 4.64 1.06 -11.01
CA VAL A 631 4.12 0.77 -9.66
C VAL A 631 4.70 -0.55 -9.15
N ALA A 632 4.73 -1.58 -10.00
CA ALA A 632 5.30 -2.88 -9.64
C ALA A 632 6.79 -2.76 -9.26
N PHE A 633 7.59 -2.08 -10.09
CA PHE A 633 9.00 -1.84 -9.79
C PHE A 633 9.21 -0.96 -8.56
N GLY A 634 8.32 0.00 -8.29
CA GLY A 634 8.37 0.80 -7.06
C GLY A 634 8.26 -0.07 -5.80
N ASN A 635 7.34 -1.03 -5.80
CA ASN A 635 7.20 -1.99 -4.71
C ASN A 635 8.43 -2.93 -4.59
N VAL A 636 9.06 -3.32 -5.71
CA VAL A 636 10.30 -4.10 -5.68
C VAL A 636 11.44 -3.32 -5.01
N ILE A 637 11.52 -2.00 -5.23
CA ILE A 637 12.53 -1.16 -4.57
C ILE A 637 12.34 -1.19 -3.05
N VAL A 638 11.10 -1.08 -2.55
CA VAL A 638 10.83 -1.16 -1.10
C VAL A 638 11.23 -2.52 -0.54
N LEU A 639 10.90 -3.61 -1.25
CA LEU A 639 11.31 -4.96 -0.86
C LEU A 639 12.82 -5.09 -0.69
N ILE A 640 13.60 -4.56 -1.65
CA ILE A 640 15.08 -4.63 -1.61
C ILE A 640 15.63 -3.81 -0.43
N VAL A 641 15.06 -2.63 -0.17
CA VAL A 641 15.52 -1.76 0.92
C VAL A 641 15.17 -2.34 2.29
N ALA A 642 13.93 -2.85 2.46
CA ALA A 642 13.47 -3.40 3.73
C ALA A 642 14.33 -4.60 4.19
N GLU A 643 14.67 -5.52 3.29
CA GLU A 643 15.50 -6.69 3.60
C GLU A 643 17.00 -6.38 3.60
N GLY A 644 17.44 -5.41 2.79
CA GLY A 644 18.85 -5.18 2.53
C GLY A 644 19.52 -4.15 3.43
N ALA A 645 18.76 -3.27 4.08
CA ALA A 645 19.33 -2.10 4.74
C ALA A 645 19.56 -2.24 6.25
N GLY A 646 18.76 -3.05 6.95
CA GLY A 646 18.87 -3.21 8.41
C GLY A 646 18.88 -1.88 9.18
N MET A 647 18.18 -0.87 8.65
CA MET A 647 18.18 0.49 9.18
C MET A 647 16.96 0.72 10.07
N GLU A 648 17.09 1.66 11.00
CA GLU A 648 15.93 2.16 11.74
C GLU A 648 14.93 2.85 10.79
N GLN A 649 13.63 2.73 11.11
CA GLN A 649 12.54 3.21 10.26
C GLN A 649 12.64 4.69 9.88
N TRP A 650 13.10 5.57 10.79
CA TRP A 650 13.26 7.00 10.47
C TRP A 650 14.40 7.25 9.46
N MET A 651 15.47 6.44 9.51
CA MET A 651 16.57 6.51 8.55
C MET A 651 16.10 6.04 7.17
N GLU A 652 15.27 4.99 7.12
CA GLU A 652 14.63 4.56 5.88
C GLU A 652 13.79 5.68 5.26
N PHE A 653 12.97 6.38 6.06
CA PHE A 653 12.16 7.49 5.55
C PHE A 653 13.02 8.62 4.96
N LEU A 654 14.12 8.98 5.63
CA LEU A 654 15.08 9.96 5.09
C LEU A 654 15.77 9.47 3.81
N LEU A 655 16.15 8.20 3.76
CA LEU A 655 16.76 7.60 2.57
C LEU A 655 15.79 7.71 1.38
N PHE A 656 14.54 7.31 1.56
CA PHE A 656 13.52 7.40 0.51
C PHE A 656 13.26 8.84 0.07
N ALA A 657 13.17 9.79 1.02
CA ALA A 657 13.04 11.20 0.69
C ALA A 657 14.23 11.71 -0.14
N GLY A 658 15.46 11.40 0.28
CA GLY A 658 16.68 11.79 -0.42
C GLY A 658 16.79 11.19 -1.83
N LEU A 659 16.49 9.89 -1.97
CA LEU A 659 16.46 9.21 -3.26
C LEU A 659 15.40 9.83 -4.20
N LEU A 660 14.21 10.15 -3.69
CA LEU A 660 13.18 10.77 -4.50
C LEU A 660 13.56 12.18 -4.96
N VAL A 661 14.26 12.97 -4.13
CA VAL A 661 14.80 14.28 -4.55
C VAL A 661 15.81 14.10 -5.68
N ALA A 662 16.75 13.15 -5.55
CA ALA A 662 17.72 12.85 -6.60
C ALA A 662 17.03 12.43 -7.92
N VAL A 663 16.02 11.57 -7.83
CA VAL A 663 15.23 11.14 -8.98
C VAL A 663 14.39 12.27 -9.56
N CYS A 664 13.87 13.18 -8.74
CA CYS A 664 13.16 14.37 -9.21
C CYS A 664 14.09 15.28 -10.04
N ILE A 665 15.36 15.41 -9.64
CA ILE A 665 16.36 16.15 -10.43
C ILE A 665 16.59 15.47 -11.78
N ILE A 666 16.83 14.15 -11.78
CA ILE A 666 17.03 13.36 -13.01
C ILE A 666 15.82 13.48 -13.93
N PHE A 667 14.61 13.28 -13.41
CA PHE A 667 13.37 13.41 -14.17
C PHE A 667 13.19 14.82 -14.72
N SER A 668 13.52 15.86 -13.95
CA SER A 668 13.43 17.25 -14.41
C SER A 668 14.39 17.53 -15.57
N ILE A 669 15.59 16.95 -15.56
CA ILE A 669 16.55 17.01 -16.66
C ILE A 669 15.98 16.27 -17.89
N MET A 670 15.47 15.04 -17.70
CA MET A 670 14.86 14.27 -18.80
C MET A 670 13.65 14.98 -19.41
N ALA A 671 12.81 15.59 -18.57
CA ALA A 671 11.64 16.36 -18.97
C ALA A 671 12.00 17.63 -19.73
N TYR A 672 13.13 18.28 -19.40
CA TYR A 672 13.62 19.44 -20.13
C TYR A 672 14.00 19.10 -21.58
N PHE A 673 14.57 17.91 -21.81
CA PHE A 673 14.92 17.42 -23.14
C PHE A 673 13.76 16.71 -23.86
N TYR A 674 12.60 16.57 -23.21
CA TYR A 674 11.46 15.89 -23.81
C TYR A 674 10.77 16.77 -24.85
N THR A 675 10.55 16.21 -26.03
CA THR A 675 9.81 16.85 -27.13
C THR A 675 8.41 16.26 -27.21
N TYR A 676 7.40 17.11 -26.99
CA TYR A 676 5.99 16.72 -27.11
C TYR A 676 5.69 16.37 -28.56
N VAL A 677 5.02 15.23 -28.76
CA VAL A 677 4.58 14.76 -30.07
C VAL A 677 3.06 14.72 -30.07
N ASP A 678 2.45 15.35 -31.07
CA ASP A 678 1.01 15.33 -31.26
C ASP A 678 0.61 14.09 -32.09
N PRO A 679 -0.16 13.12 -31.53
CA PRO A 679 -0.62 11.95 -32.26
C PRO A 679 -1.47 12.30 -33.49
N ASP A 680 -2.24 13.38 -33.44
CA ASP A 680 -3.14 13.79 -34.52
C ASP A 680 -2.36 14.21 -35.77
N HIS A 681 -1.14 14.73 -35.58
CA HIS A 681 -0.24 15.07 -36.69
C HIS A 681 0.26 13.81 -37.40
N LEU A 682 0.55 12.74 -36.67
CA LEU A 682 0.95 11.45 -37.24
C LEU A 682 -0.21 10.81 -38.02
N ASP A 683 -1.42 10.89 -37.46
CA ASP A 683 -2.63 10.38 -38.11
C ASP A 683 -2.96 11.13 -39.40
N LYS A 684 -2.74 12.46 -39.45
CA LYS A 684 -2.90 13.25 -40.69
C LYS A 684 -1.85 12.86 -41.74
N MET A 685 -0.58 12.81 -41.35
CA MET A 685 0.53 12.50 -42.26
C MET A 685 0.34 11.17 -43.01
N TYR A 686 -0.18 10.14 -42.33
CA TYR A 686 -0.44 8.83 -42.95
C TYR A 686 -1.88 8.63 -43.45
N LYS A 687 -2.79 9.57 -43.21
CA LYS A 687 -4.10 9.61 -43.89
C LYS A 687 -3.98 10.28 -45.26
N ASP A 688 -3.15 11.30 -45.38
CA ASP A 688 -2.92 12.02 -46.63
C ASP A 688 -2.14 11.15 -47.64
N ASP A 689 -1.15 10.37 -47.19
CA ASP A 689 -0.44 9.36 -48.02
C ASP A 689 -1.39 8.28 -48.60
N ALA A 690 -2.47 7.93 -47.88
CA ALA A 690 -3.47 6.97 -48.36
C ALA A 690 -4.51 7.61 -49.30
N GLY A 691 -4.65 8.93 -49.28
CA GLY A 691 -5.51 9.70 -50.17
C GLY A 691 -4.85 10.02 -51.52
N GLU A 692 -3.52 10.19 -51.55
CA GLU A 692 -2.78 10.42 -52.79
C GLU A 692 -2.65 9.16 -53.67
N GLU A 693 -2.68 7.94 -53.08
CA GLU A 693 -2.69 6.69 -53.85
C GLU A 693 -3.99 6.46 -54.65
N THR A 694 -5.06 7.24 -54.43
CA THR A 694 -6.32 7.06 -55.18
C THR A 694 -6.47 7.97 -56.40
N GLU A 695 -5.78 9.12 -56.47
CA GLU A 695 -5.92 10.03 -57.63
C GLU A 695 -4.96 9.66 -58.78
N ASP A 696 -3.77 9.13 -58.50
CA ASP A 696 -2.79 8.79 -59.54
C ASP A 696 -3.09 7.46 -60.26
N ASP A 697 -3.84 6.55 -59.62
CA ASP A 697 -4.30 5.30 -60.25
C ASP A 697 -5.61 5.47 -61.05
N LEU A 698 -6.41 6.52 -60.78
CA LEU A 698 -7.61 6.84 -61.55
C LEU A 698 -7.33 7.62 -62.84
N GLN A 699 -6.18 8.30 -62.97
CA GLN A 699 -5.78 8.96 -64.23
C GLN A 699 -4.94 8.08 -65.17
N LYS A 700 -4.25 7.05 -64.66
CA LYS A 700 -3.58 6.07 -65.54
C LYS A 700 -4.52 5.01 -66.12
N SER A 701 -5.64 4.68 -65.46
CA SER A 701 -6.59 3.72 -66.03
C SER A 701 -7.48 4.26 -67.17
N HIS A 702 -7.46 5.58 -67.43
CA HIS A 702 -8.29 6.20 -68.47
C HIS A 702 -7.57 6.52 -69.80
N THR A 703 -6.25 6.32 -69.88
CA THR A 703 -5.48 6.66 -71.11
C THR A 703 -5.03 5.42 -71.91
N ASP A 704 -4.99 4.22 -71.31
CA ASP A 704 -4.52 3.00 -71.99
C ASP A 704 -5.65 2.08 -72.53
N GLY A 705 -6.90 2.55 -72.53
CA GLY A 705 -8.07 1.78 -73.01
C GLY A 705 -8.39 1.90 -74.49
N VAL A 706 -7.68 2.72 -75.27
CA VAL A 706 -7.99 2.98 -76.69
C VAL A 706 -6.71 2.92 -77.55
N ASN A 707 -6.16 1.72 -77.77
CA ASN A 707 -5.46 1.35 -79.01
C ASN A 707 -4.87 -0.07 -78.91
N MET A 708 -5.70 -1.09 -79.10
CA MET A 708 -5.16 -2.40 -79.51
C MET A 708 -6.19 -3.26 -80.25
N ARG A 709 -6.54 -2.86 -81.48
CA ARG A 709 -7.05 -3.77 -82.52
C ARG A 709 -6.78 -3.21 -83.91
N THR A 710 -5.62 -3.46 -84.51
CA THR A 710 -5.52 -3.74 -85.97
C THR A 710 -4.11 -4.22 -86.39
N ILE A 711 -4.10 -5.20 -87.32
CA ILE A 711 -3.03 -5.63 -88.27
C ILE A 711 -1.86 -6.42 -87.66
N GLY A 712 -1.52 -7.67 -88.02
CA GLY A 712 -1.72 -8.43 -89.27
C GLY A 712 -0.40 -8.49 -90.07
N GLU A 713 0.17 -9.69 -90.23
CA GLU A 713 1.18 -10.18 -91.21
C GLU A 713 1.98 -9.14 -92.07
N SER A 714 3.31 -9.21 -92.26
CA SER A 714 4.07 -10.18 -93.07
C SER A 714 5.53 -9.70 -93.20
N ASP A 715 6.42 -10.64 -93.53
CA ASP A 715 7.75 -10.50 -94.18
C ASP A 715 8.83 -9.63 -93.50
N GLY A 716 10.09 -10.02 -93.35
CA GLY A 716 10.89 -11.02 -94.04
C GLY A 716 12.30 -10.46 -94.20
N LYS A 717 13.32 -11.32 -94.06
CA LYS A 717 14.69 -11.19 -94.57
C LYS A 717 15.70 -10.25 -93.87
N SER A 718 16.74 -10.94 -93.35
CA SER A 718 18.11 -10.90 -93.88
C SER A 718 19.13 -9.95 -93.21
N THR A 719 19.92 -10.59 -92.35
CA THR A 719 21.40 -10.64 -92.38
C THR A 719 22.22 -9.37 -92.11
N LYS A 720 23.15 -9.56 -91.15
CA LYS A 720 24.62 -9.40 -91.23
C LYS A 720 25.24 -8.34 -90.30
N MET A 721 26.19 -8.88 -89.54
CA MET A 721 27.28 -8.28 -88.74
C MET A 721 26.93 -7.65 -87.39
#